data_AF-A0A8T5EEY2-F1
#
_entry.id   AF-A0A8T5EEY2-F1
#
_cell.length_a   1.000
_cell.length_b   1.000
_cell.length_c   1.000
_cell.angle_alpha   90.00
_cell.angle_beta   90.00
_cell.angle_gamma   90.00
#
_symmetry.space_group_name_H-M   'P 1'
#
loop_
_entity.id
_entity.type
_entity.pdbx_description
1 polymer ?
#
loop_
_entity_poly.entity_id
_entity_poly.type
_entity_poly.pdbx_seq_one_letter_code
_entity_poly.pdbx_strand_id
1 'polypeptide(L)'
;MILSHNQMAYSAIVVTMIFGSLFVGFTGVIQTSEDLGDFDPAGEEDLFQDEEVSDQGLDSDGDGIPDKLEEVQIGTDPLDPDTDNDGLGDGWEVAHGLDPLDNGEAEDDNTPPSTGTDSTSQGDDTEPWPDPENGPNGDPDRDGLTNRQEQDYGTEPQHADTDGDGLNDRWEVTYMDYNETAVTGEEINLFNPLSGNWNCDLLSDARISAIRQLLDNDEDRPDWDDMANIAGQHSCDSLLDTDGDGLFNFEEERYGTNPLSSDSDNDLISDDIEIANGAVDLSTHCGLPLLVTQTKMAPFTEISGGSLSWYLEDMDGDGILNGPSDWDTDGDGMPDGFEFCYGDDNDHPYAGTPLASEQTLDAANASDAYGDWDEDGLNNLEEYQVANLYGTANFTSPWTGDTDVDGMPDGWEASNGLNPRDGDNWDDDPDHDGWDADDDGTVYYSDLENTARVVAIEFDIDDWVEANQTVARAQITLSGGNKQNIPLVAPTSGFVYQIHVTLGQTVESRLTPWLSIVEVDEQFTNLQEYNARDRDGDGVIDGRSTDPLNPDTDGDGLLDGIEVMGWEILVVSSGVNRVWVTSDPGNWDTDGDGLTDFKEFGTVCDLGSNASNADTDNDGLDDYTEAINGFDWQGDPYSTSPCMDDTDNDGLLDGEEVIAGADNYVTHANNSDTDNDSLLDGQEVLFVPRPWQNPTNPLNNDTDADGMLDGWEMQVEAIEDNTRSHSLWVVTEAWLPPGCESMSECGLEDGGYMWKNWLGGFINVKKFELSEMNLTNFNIPTNSKCDCDGRWALDPSIGSLQDDVFDVDNDTLTNSAEGPERWNTNPVDDDTDGDKLPDGWEVYYSRMAMEMGLVDNETLEAYGARGTMDPALFDSNFDGVDDGSEDPDLDGLNRTGLLKKYCPAHDNPQSSNCHIDPATPDGLMFYDNLENYTNYEEFENGTNPITNDTDGDAWEDGPEVYYQDHDSDGMATGWEFYFEFDPFDSVDRNVDSDGDGHVNYCEYKWDTNPRDPASYPGQGQQCDWYTE
;
A
#
# COMPACT_ATOMS: atom_id res chain seq x y z
N MET A 1 52.30 5.72 -77.79
CA MET A 1 51.72 6.61 -76.78
C MET A 1 50.55 5.85 -76.18
N ILE A 2 50.57 5.68 -74.87
CA ILE A 2 49.57 4.92 -74.12
C ILE A 2 48.42 5.90 -73.86
N LEU A 3 47.23 5.60 -74.37
CA LEU A 3 46.00 6.34 -74.11
C LEU A 3 45.36 5.78 -72.83
N SER A 4 44.77 6.63 -71.99
CA SER A 4 44.03 6.22 -70.78
C SER A 4 42.63 5.69 -71.13
N HIS A 5 42.03 4.94 -70.21
CA HIS A 5 40.73 4.27 -70.36
C HIS A 5 39.62 5.23 -70.85
N ASN A 6 39.60 6.46 -70.32
CA ASN A 6 38.61 7.48 -70.69
C ASN A 6 38.82 8.05 -72.11
N GLN A 7 40.05 7.97 -72.66
CA GLN A 7 40.33 8.39 -74.03
C GLN A 7 39.98 7.31 -75.06
N MET A 8 39.90 6.03 -74.64
CA MET A 8 39.39 4.95 -75.49
C MET A 8 37.86 5.02 -75.61
N ALA A 9 37.16 5.33 -74.51
CA ALA A 9 35.70 5.52 -74.51
C ALA A 9 35.25 6.67 -75.43
N TYR A 10 35.93 7.82 -75.38
CA TYR A 10 35.61 8.95 -76.26
C TYR A 10 35.87 8.64 -77.75
N SER A 11 36.90 7.83 -78.05
CA SER A 11 37.16 7.39 -79.43
C SER A 11 36.16 6.35 -79.93
N ALA A 12 35.60 5.52 -79.04
CA ALA A 12 34.57 4.55 -79.38
C ALA A 12 33.23 5.24 -79.70
N ILE A 13 32.84 6.23 -78.90
CA ILE A 13 31.60 7.01 -79.07
C ILE A 13 31.63 7.85 -80.37
N VAL A 14 32.77 8.47 -80.68
CA VAL A 14 32.91 9.24 -81.94
C VAL A 14 32.91 8.31 -83.16
N VAL A 15 33.41 7.08 -83.05
CA VAL A 15 33.37 6.10 -84.15
C VAL A 15 31.97 5.52 -84.34
N THR A 16 31.19 5.29 -83.28
CA THR A 16 29.78 4.87 -83.40
C THR A 16 28.87 5.97 -83.95
N MET A 17 29.07 7.24 -83.58
CA MET A 17 28.32 8.36 -84.19
C MET A 17 28.64 8.59 -85.67
N ILE A 18 29.89 8.34 -86.11
CA ILE A 18 30.27 8.43 -87.53
C ILE A 18 29.73 7.25 -88.35
N PHE A 19 29.59 6.06 -87.75
CA PHE A 19 28.96 4.91 -88.43
C PHE A 19 27.43 4.98 -88.44
N GLY A 20 26.79 5.50 -87.39
CA GLY A 20 25.34 5.72 -87.34
C GLY A 20 24.85 6.76 -88.36
N SER A 21 25.61 7.85 -88.56
CA SER A 21 25.30 8.88 -89.57
C SER A 21 25.55 8.45 -91.02
N LEU A 22 26.20 7.30 -91.26
CA LEU A 22 26.41 6.72 -92.60
C LEU A 22 25.35 5.68 -92.98
N PHE A 23 24.52 5.21 -92.04
CA PHE A 23 23.44 4.23 -92.32
C PHE A 23 22.05 4.87 -92.53
N VAL A 24 21.82 6.10 -92.08
CA VAL A 24 20.57 6.87 -92.34
C VAL A 24 20.65 7.68 -93.66
N GLY A 25 21.74 7.55 -94.43
CA GLY A 25 22.02 8.36 -95.62
C GLY A 25 21.45 7.87 -96.95
N PHE A 26 20.65 6.80 -97.02
CA PHE A 26 20.19 6.29 -98.32
C PHE A 26 18.81 5.61 -98.38
N THR A 27 17.81 6.04 -97.62
CA THR A 27 16.38 5.85 -97.98
C THR A 27 15.53 6.88 -97.24
N GLY A 28 15.33 8.05 -97.83
CA GLY A 28 14.54 9.10 -97.16
C GLY A 28 14.30 10.32 -98.03
N VAL A 29 13.98 10.14 -99.32
CA VAL A 29 13.40 11.20 -100.17
C VAL A 29 12.61 10.55 -101.31
N ILE A 30 11.35 10.16 -101.09
CA ILE A 30 10.12 10.29 -101.93
C ILE A 30 9.01 9.80 -100.97
N GLN A 31 8.16 10.64 -100.37
CA GLN A 31 6.93 11.15 -100.97
C GLN A 31 6.48 12.45 -100.31
N THR A 32 5.96 13.32 -101.16
CA THR A 32 5.41 14.65 -100.90
C THR A 32 3.92 14.56 -100.55
N SER A 33 3.50 15.41 -99.61
CA SER A 33 2.26 16.20 -99.57
C SER A 33 1.22 15.97 -100.69
N GLU A 34 -0.05 15.80 -100.33
CA GLU A 34 -1.08 16.85 -100.42
C GLU A 34 -2.45 16.28 -100.03
N ASP A 35 -3.05 16.96 -99.07
CA ASP A 35 -4.47 17.04 -98.75
C ASP A 35 -5.31 17.44 -99.99
N LEU A 36 -6.49 16.83 -100.17
CA LEU A 36 -7.69 17.29 -100.94
C LEU A 36 -8.60 16.11 -101.34
N GLY A 37 -9.83 16.05 -100.82
CA GLY A 37 -10.88 15.22 -101.45
C GLY A 37 -12.18 14.96 -100.69
N ASP A 38 -13.01 15.99 -100.56
CA ASP A 38 -14.46 15.96 -100.34
C ASP A 38 -15.20 15.01 -101.31
N PHE A 39 -15.98 14.02 -100.83
CA PHE A 39 -17.16 13.46 -101.53
C PHE A 39 -18.14 12.72 -100.59
N ASP A 40 -19.37 13.23 -100.51
CA ASP A 40 -20.61 12.57 -100.06
C ASP A 40 -21.24 11.71 -101.21
N PRO A 41 -22.25 10.83 -100.99
CA PRO A 41 -22.30 9.49 -101.55
C PRO A 41 -23.16 9.39 -102.83
N ALA A 42 -22.95 8.36 -103.65
CA ALA A 42 -23.83 8.05 -104.77
C ALA A 42 -24.11 6.56 -104.88
N GLY A 43 -25.37 6.21 -104.63
CA GLY A 43 -25.96 4.93 -105.05
C GLY A 43 -26.32 4.89 -106.54
N GLU A 44 -26.58 3.65 -106.96
CA GLU A 44 -27.33 3.18 -108.14
C GLU A 44 -26.77 3.46 -109.56
N GLU A 45 -26.28 2.42 -110.23
CA GLU A 45 -26.97 1.72 -111.35
C GLU A 45 -26.02 0.76 -112.11
N ASP A 46 -26.23 -0.55 -111.89
CA ASP A 46 -26.41 -1.65 -112.85
C ASP A 46 -25.69 -1.62 -114.23
N LEU A 47 -24.74 -2.55 -114.49
CA LEU A 47 -24.56 -3.27 -115.79
C LEU A 47 -23.37 -4.29 -115.82
N PHE A 48 -23.66 -5.54 -115.42
CA PHE A 48 -23.19 -6.86 -115.93
C PHE A 48 -21.70 -7.27 -116.13
N GLN A 49 -21.43 -8.49 -115.62
CA GLN A 49 -20.40 -9.52 -115.95
C GLN A 49 -18.98 -9.27 -115.40
N ASP A 50 -18.34 -10.13 -114.61
CA ASP A 50 -18.48 -11.57 -114.31
C ASP A 50 -18.09 -11.84 -112.84
N GLU A 51 -18.59 -12.95 -112.29
CA GLU A 51 -18.30 -13.47 -110.94
C GLU A 51 -16.80 -13.62 -110.66
N GLU A 52 -16.29 -12.88 -109.67
CA GLU A 52 -15.34 -13.41 -108.67
C GLU A 52 -15.70 -12.75 -107.32
N VAL A 53 -16.26 -13.55 -106.43
CA VAL A 53 -16.41 -13.23 -105.01
C VAL A 53 -14.99 -13.19 -104.44
N SER A 54 -14.48 -12.00 -104.08
CA SER A 54 -13.45 -11.96 -103.05
C SER A 54 -14.18 -12.13 -101.73
N ASP A 55 -13.97 -13.28 -101.07
CA ASP A 55 -14.32 -13.48 -99.67
C ASP A 55 -13.99 -12.19 -98.90
N GLN A 56 -15.01 -11.58 -98.28
CA GLN A 56 -14.76 -11.04 -96.95
C GLN A 56 -14.27 -12.25 -96.16
N GLY A 57 -13.01 -12.18 -95.71
CA GLY A 57 -12.41 -13.30 -95.00
C GLY A 57 -13.38 -13.79 -93.93
N LEU A 58 -13.61 -15.10 -93.88
CA LEU A 58 -14.22 -15.67 -92.70
C LEU A 58 -13.33 -15.30 -91.52
N ASP A 59 -13.97 -14.95 -90.42
CA ASP A 59 -13.44 -14.73 -89.08
C ASP A 59 -14.30 -15.68 -88.24
N SER A 60 -13.71 -16.82 -87.89
CA SER A 60 -14.44 -18.02 -87.48
C SER A 60 -14.68 -18.09 -85.97
N ASP A 61 -13.86 -17.44 -85.15
CA ASP A 61 -14.01 -17.26 -83.70
C ASP A 61 -14.50 -15.86 -83.29
N GLY A 62 -14.40 -14.87 -84.18
CA GLY A 62 -15.02 -13.56 -84.02
C GLY A 62 -14.19 -12.56 -83.23
N ASP A 63 -12.87 -12.73 -83.20
CA ASP A 63 -11.92 -11.89 -82.47
C ASP A 63 -11.54 -10.58 -83.21
N GLY A 64 -11.88 -10.50 -84.51
CA GLY A 64 -11.60 -9.34 -85.36
C GLY A 64 -10.47 -9.54 -86.38
N ILE A 65 -9.80 -10.70 -86.38
CA ILE A 65 -8.79 -11.07 -87.37
C ILE A 65 -9.43 -12.04 -88.40
N PRO A 66 -9.24 -11.84 -89.72
CA PRO A 66 -9.72 -12.83 -90.70
C PRO A 66 -8.88 -14.12 -90.66
N ASP A 67 -9.51 -15.30 -90.77
CA ASP A 67 -8.91 -16.65 -90.74
C ASP A 67 -7.62 -16.77 -91.59
N LYS A 68 -7.61 -16.08 -92.74
CA LYS A 68 -6.50 -16.12 -93.70
C LYS A 68 -5.31 -15.27 -93.27
N LEU A 69 -5.53 -14.24 -92.45
CA LEU A 69 -4.48 -13.40 -91.90
C LEU A 69 -3.84 -14.09 -90.68
N GLU A 70 -4.65 -14.71 -89.84
CA GLU A 70 -4.22 -15.56 -88.72
C GLU A 70 -3.34 -16.73 -89.20
N GLU A 71 -3.83 -17.54 -90.16
CA GLU A 71 -3.09 -18.71 -90.65
C GLU A 71 -1.78 -18.35 -91.40
N VAL A 72 -1.71 -17.17 -92.04
CA VAL A 72 -0.65 -16.85 -93.01
C VAL A 72 0.38 -15.84 -92.49
N GLN A 73 0.00 -14.93 -91.59
CA GLN A 73 0.83 -13.79 -91.20
C GLN A 73 1.07 -13.67 -89.71
N ILE A 74 0.10 -14.01 -88.85
CA ILE A 74 0.16 -13.77 -87.39
C ILE A 74 0.50 -15.07 -86.65
N GLY A 75 -0.14 -16.19 -87.01
CA GLY A 75 0.16 -17.51 -86.46
C GLY A 75 -0.78 -18.00 -85.36
N THR A 76 -1.87 -17.27 -85.09
CA THR A 76 -2.96 -17.60 -84.16
C THR A 76 -3.87 -18.72 -84.70
N ASP A 77 -4.64 -19.40 -83.83
CA ASP A 77 -5.60 -20.45 -84.22
C ASP A 77 -6.93 -19.80 -84.65
N PRO A 78 -7.36 -19.89 -85.93
CA PRO A 78 -8.59 -19.24 -86.43
C PRO A 78 -9.92 -19.72 -85.83
N LEU A 79 -9.88 -20.52 -84.76
CA LEU A 79 -11.05 -21.05 -84.06
C LEU A 79 -11.01 -20.75 -82.55
N ASP A 80 -9.95 -20.10 -82.07
CA ASP A 80 -9.73 -19.76 -80.67
C ASP A 80 -9.43 -18.25 -80.55
N PRO A 81 -10.34 -17.44 -80.00
CA PRO A 81 -10.19 -15.97 -79.99
C PRO A 81 -9.11 -15.44 -79.01
N ASP A 82 -8.36 -16.34 -78.37
CA ASP A 82 -7.28 -16.11 -77.39
C ASP A 82 -6.36 -17.34 -77.48
N THR A 83 -5.38 -17.29 -78.39
CA THR A 83 -4.57 -18.46 -78.79
C THR A 83 -3.64 -18.91 -77.68
N ASP A 84 -3.06 -17.98 -76.91
CA ASP A 84 -2.10 -18.28 -75.86
C ASP A 84 -2.73 -18.42 -74.45
N ASN A 85 -4.04 -18.16 -74.35
CA ASN A 85 -4.91 -18.37 -73.20
C ASN A 85 -4.52 -17.54 -71.97
N ASP A 86 -4.01 -16.33 -72.18
CA ASP A 86 -3.63 -15.41 -71.10
C ASP A 86 -4.78 -14.48 -70.65
N GLY A 87 -5.84 -14.41 -71.46
CA GLY A 87 -7.03 -13.62 -71.22
C GLY A 87 -7.08 -12.27 -71.97
N LEU A 88 -6.05 -11.93 -72.75
CA LEU A 88 -6.11 -10.97 -73.83
C LEU A 88 -6.60 -11.70 -75.11
N GLY A 89 -7.24 -10.98 -76.03
CA GLY A 89 -7.76 -11.60 -77.25
C GLY A 89 -6.84 -11.31 -78.42
N ASP A 90 -6.60 -12.29 -79.28
CA ASP A 90 -5.65 -12.20 -80.39
C ASP A 90 -5.87 -10.93 -81.25
N GLY A 91 -7.12 -10.68 -81.63
CA GLY A 91 -7.53 -9.49 -82.38
C GLY A 91 -7.35 -8.17 -81.66
N TRP A 92 -7.44 -8.15 -80.33
CA TRP A 92 -7.18 -6.95 -79.53
C TRP A 92 -5.68 -6.68 -79.41
N GLU A 93 -4.87 -7.69 -79.12
CA GLU A 93 -3.42 -7.58 -78.99
C GLU A 93 -2.77 -7.09 -80.28
N VAL A 94 -3.18 -7.67 -81.42
CA VAL A 94 -2.69 -7.27 -82.75
C VAL A 94 -3.09 -5.84 -83.10
N ALA A 95 -4.27 -5.39 -82.66
CA ALA A 95 -4.72 -4.02 -82.91
C ALA A 95 -3.89 -2.98 -82.14
N HIS A 96 -3.40 -3.33 -80.95
CA HIS A 96 -2.60 -2.48 -80.08
C HIS A 96 -1.10 -2.76 -80.16
N GLY A 97 -0.67 -3.64 -81.07
CA GLY A 97 0.74 -3.90 -81.37
C GLY A 97 1.47 -4.84 -80.42
N LEU A 98 0.73 -5.60 -79.61
CA LEU A 98 1.21 -6.71 -78.76
C LEU A 98 1.31 -8.01 -79.59
N ASP A 99 1.99 -9.03 -79.04
CA ASP A 99 2.15 -10.34 -79.68
C ASP A 99 1.15 -11.37 -79.15
N PRO A 100 0.12 -11.78 -79.93
CA PRO A 100 -0.97 -12.68 -79.49
C PRO A 100 -0.55 -14.15 -79.30
N LEU A 101 0.75 -14.43 -79.35
CA LEU A 101 1.32 -15.76 -79.13
C LEU A 101 2.21 -15.80 -77.88
N ASP A 102 2.30 -14.68 -77.15
CA ASP A 102 3.21 -14.46 -76.04
C ASP A 102 2.48 -14.02 -74.77
N ASN A 103 2.09 -15.00 -73.95
CA ASN A 103 1.38 -14.80 -72.69
C ASN A 103 2.19 -14.08 -71.58
N GLY A 104 3.40 -13.59 -71.88
CA GLY A 104 4.27 -12.86 -70.96
C GLY A 104 4.88 -13.69 -69.81
N GLU A 105 4.57 -14.98 -69.73
CA GLU A 105 5.00 -15.85 -68.63
C GLU A 105 6.12 -16.80 -69.07
N ALA A 106 7.25 -16.77 -68.36
CA ALA A 106 8.32 -17.74 -68.59
C ALA A 106 7.87 -19.15 -68.13
N GLU A 107 7.75 -20.11 -69.05
CA GLU A 107 7.40 -21.49 -68.70
C GLU A 107 8.32 -22.06 -67.57
N ASP A 108 7.75 -22.34 -66.39
CA ASP A 108 8.38 -23.11 -65.30
C ASP A 108 8.51 -24.58 -65.71
N ASP A 109 9.60 -24.96 -66.40
CA ASP A 109 9.92 -26.36 -66.65
C ASP A 109 10.37 -27.07 -65.37
N ASN A 110 9.39 -27.59 -64.64
CA ASN A 110 9.56 -28.68 -63.69
C ASN A 110 8.75 -29.92 -64.11
N THR A 111 8.88 -30.42 -65.36
CA THR A 111 8.45 -31.81 -65.68
C THR A 111 9.41 -32.58 -66.60
N PRO A 112 9.89 -33.79 -66.21
CA PRO A 112 10.85 -34.55 -67.01
C PRO A 112 10.18 -35.17 -68.26
N PRO A 113 10.93 -35.38 -69.37
CA PRO A 113 10.33 -35.69 -70.67
C PRO A 113 9.72 -37.10 -70.68
N SER A 114 8.41 -37.18 -70.90
CA SER A 114 7.71 -38.43 -71.21
C SER A 114 7.67 -38.67 -72.72
N THR A 115 8.35 -39.73 -73.11
CA THR A 115 8.47 -40.32 -74.45
C THR A 115 7.19 -40.34 -75.31
N GLY A 116 7.27 -39.87 -76.58
CA GLY A 116 6.20 -40.11 -77.57
C GLY A 116 6.35 -39.52 -78.99
N THR A 117 7.30 -40.04 -79.78
CA THR A 117 7.28 -40.15 -81.27
C THR A 117 7.18 -38.92 -82.20
N ASP A 118 8.33 -38.58 -82.80
CA ASP A 118 8.61 -38.37 -84.24
C ASP A 118 7.70 -37.47 -85.09
N SER A 119 8.13 -36.22 -85.36
CA SER A 119 8.37 -35.74 -86.73
C SER A 119 9.06 -34.37 -86.75
N THR A 120 10.21 -34.33 -87.41
CA THR A 120 10.93 -33.12 -87.82
C THR A 120 10.22 -32.41 -88.99
N SER A 121 9.90 -31.12 -88.87
CA SER A 121 10.05 -30.16 -89.98
C SER A 121 10.17 -28.72 -89.50
N GLN A 122 11.35 -28.16 -89.77
CA GLN A 122 11.77 -26.76 -89.75
C GLN A 122 10.67 -25.71 -90.06
N GLY A 123 10.61 -24.69 -89.21
CA GLY A 123 10.22 -23.30 -89.45
C GLY A 123 11.13 -22.40 -88.57
N ASP A 124 11.43 -21.19 -89.01
CA ASP A 124 12.51 -20.29 -88.55
C ASP A 124 12.56 -20.00 -87.03
N ASP A 125 13.77 -20.03 -86.45
CA ASP A 125 14.07 -19.64 -85.06
C ASP A 125 14.43 -18.13 -84.99
N THR A 126 13.53 -17.28 -84.49
CA THR A 126 13.75 -15.97 -83.81
C THR A 126 12.48 -15.69 -83.02
N GLU A 127 12.34 -16.04 -81.75
CA GLU A 127 12.74 -15.30 -80.52
C GLU A 127 12.69 -16.33 -79.36
N PRO A 128 13.71 -16.50 -78.49
CA PRO A 128 13.71 -17.60 -77.50
C PRO A 128 13.38 -17.19 -76.04
N TRP A 129 12.70 -16.07 -75.79
CA TRP A 129 12.24 -15.67 -74.46
C TRP A 129 10.89 -14.92 -74.56
N PRO A 130 9.87 -15.27 -73.76
CA PRO A 130 8.63 -14.49 -73.67
C PRO A 130 8.93 -13.09 -73.13
N ASP A 131 8.33 -12.06 -73.73
CA ASP A 131 8.43 -10.67 -73.29
C ASP A 131 7.32 -10.41 -72.26
N PRO A 132 7.65 -10.14 -70.99
CA PRO A 132 6.65 -9.89 -69.95
C PRO A 132 5.73 -8.70 -70.27
N GLU A 133 6.16 -7.79 -71.15
CA GLU A 133 5.36 -6.63 -71.57
C GLU A 133 4.21 -7.01 -72.52
N ASN A 134 4.21 -8.19 -73.14
CA ASN A 134 3.12 -8.62 -74.03
C ASN A 134 1.92 -9.22 -73.28
N GLY A 135 2.17 -9.89 -72.15
CA GLY A 135 1.12 -10.57 -71.40
C GLY A 135 0.17 -9.62 -70.66
N PRO A 136 -0.83 -10.13 -69.92
CA PRO A 136 -1.91 -9.32 -69.35
C PRO A 136 -1.46 -8.38 -68.23
N ASN A 137 -0.28 -8.63 -67.67
CA ASN A 137 0.33 -7.85 -66.59
C ASN A 137 1.49 -6.96 -67.08
N GLY A 138 1.75 -6.92 -68.39
CA GLY A 138 2.73 -6.03 -68.99
C GLY A 138 2.28 -4.57 -68.97
N ASP A 139 3.23 -3.65 -69.03
CA ASP A 139 3.04 -2.19 -69.05
C ASP A 139 4.07 -1.58 -70.03
N PRO A 140 3.82 -1.71 -71.35
CA PRO A 140 4.81 -1.41 -72.38
C PRO A 140 5.19 0.07 -72.48
N ASP A 141 4.26 0.97 -72.19
CA ASP A 141 4.45 2.43 -72.25
C ASP A 141 4.74 3.07 -70.89
N ARG A 142 4.59 2.30 -69.79
CA ARG A 142 5.04 2.63 -68.44
C ARG A 142 4.25 3.76 -67.81
N ASP A 143 2.97 3.86 -68.15
CA ASP A 143 2.03 4.74 -67.47
C ASP A 143 1.49 4.11 -66.16
N GLY A 144 1.68 2.80 -66.00
CA GLY A 144 1.29 2.01 -64.83
C GLY A 144 -0.09 1.37 -64.91
N LEU A 145 -0.78 1.44 -66.06
CA LEU A 145 -1.88 0.53 -66.39
C LEU A 145 -1.31 -0.74 -67.02
N THR A 146 -1.87 -1.89 -66.63
CA THR A 146 -1.53 -3.15 -67.29
C THR A 146 -2.33 -3.32 -68.57
N ASN A 147 -1.80 -4.03 -69.57
CA ASN A 147 -2.50 -4.36 -70.82
C ASN A 147 -3.96 -4.81 -70.59
N ARG A 148 -4.21 -5.60 -69.55
CA ARG A 148 -5.57 -6.03 -69.18
C ARG A 148 -6.48 -4.89 -68.71
N GLN A 149 -5.96 -4.00 -67.88
CA GLN A 149 -6.71 -2.82 -67.42
C GLN A 149 -7.00 -1.89 -68.60
N GLU A 150 -6.03 -1.69 -69.48
CA GLU A 150 -6.21 -0.88 -70.67
C GLU A 150 -7.25 -1.46 -71.63
N GLN A 151 -7.30 -2.79 -71.77
CA GLN A 151 -8.38 -3.45 -72.49
C GLN A 151 -9.76 -3.14 -71.88
N ASP A 152 -9.87 -3.10 -70.55
CA ASP A 152 -11.13 -2.85 -69.84
C ASP A 152 -11.56 -1.37 -69.95
N TYR A 153 -10.62 -0.42 -69.93
CA TYR A 153 -10.87 1.02 -70.05
C TYR A 153 -10.92 1.54 -71.50
N GLY A 154 -10.36 0.77 -72.44
CA GLY A 154 -10.29 1.10 -73.87
C GLY A 154 -9.15 2.03 -74.27
N THR A 155 -8.11 2.14 -73.42
CA THR A 155 -6.89 2.92 -73.64
C THR A 155 -5.87 2.13 -74.48
N GLU A 156 -4.77 2.77 -74.88
CA GLU A 156 -3.79 2.24 -75.82
C GLU A 156 -2.49 1.76 -75.13
N PRO A 157 -2.20 0.44 -75.07
CA PRO A 157 -1.01 -0.16 -74.42
C PRO A 157 0.39 0.25 -74.83
N GLN A 158 0.52 1.15 -75.80
CA GLN A 158 1.82 1.68 -76.25
C GLN A 158 1.87 3.20 -76.17
N HIS A 159 0.83 3.82 -75.63
CA HIS A 159 0.61 5.24 -75.59
C HIS A 159 0.03 5.64 -74.22
N ALA A 160 0.94 6.03 -73.33
CA ALA A 160 0.65 6.50 -71.97
C ALA A 160 -0.40 7.62 -71.85
N ASP A 161 -0.74 8.30 -72.96
CA ASP A 161 -1.75 9.37 -73.07
C ASP A 161 -2.53 9.08 -74.36
N THR A 162 -3.65 8.37 -74.23
CA THR A 162 -4.41 7.82 -75.37
C THR A 162 -5.07 8.93 -76.19
N ASP A 163 -5.58 9.98 -75.54
CA ASP A 163 -6.33 11.04 -76.22
C ASP A 163 -5.51 12.30 -76.55
N GLY A 164 -4.25 12.32 -76.11
CA GLY A 164 -3.19 13.25 -76.47
C GLY A 164 -3.33 14.61 -75.79
N ASP A 165 -3.92 14.66 -74.61
CA ASP A 165 -4.28 15.89 -73.92
C ASP A 165 -3.27 16.39 -72.88
N GLY A 166 -2.26 15.56 -72.63
CA GLY A 166 -1.12 15.82 -71.78
C GLY A 166 -1.20 15.16 -70.40
N LEU A 167 -2.27 14.45 -70.07
CA LEU A 167 -2.39 13.61 -68.88
C LEU A 167 -2.21 12.14 -69.23
N ASN A 168 -1.67 11.34 -68.32
CA ASN A 168 -1.56 9.89 -68.54
C ASN A 168 -2.86 9.15 -68.22
N ASP A 169 -3.08 8.04 -68.91
CA ASP A 169 -4.32 7.27 -68.84
C ASP A 169 -4.57 6.72 -67.42
N ARG A 170 -3.51 6.25 -66.73
CA ARG A 170 -3.62 5.76 -65.34
C ARG A 170 -4.18 6.81 -64.38
N TRP A 171 -3.67 8.03 -64.45
CA TRP A 171 -4.04 9.12 -63.57
C TRP A 171 -5.47 9.55 -63.83
N GLU A 172 -5.85 9.66 -65.10
CA GLU A 172 -7.22 9.97 -65.50
C GLU A 172 -8.22 8.90 -65.04
N VAL A 173 -7.93 7.61 -65.24
CA VAL A 173 -8.76 6.50 -64.75
C VAL A 173 -9.01 6.59 -63.25
N THR A 174 -8.05 7.09 -62.47
CA THR A 174 -8.16 7.24 -61.02
C THR A 174 -9.23 8.28 -60.63
N TYR A 175 -9.42 9.33 -61.45
CA TYR A 175 -10.32 10.45 -61.18
C TYR A 175 -11.52 10.58 -62.16
N MET A 176 -11.66 9.65 -63.10
CA MET A 176 -12.58 9.61 -64.26
C MET A 176 -14.07 9.86 -63.98
N ASP A 177 -14.54 9.70 -62.75
CA ASP A 177 -15.95 9.87 -62.37
C ASP A 177 -16.31 11.32 -61.94
N TYR A 178 -15.38 12.27 -62.06
CA TYR A 178 -15.62 13.67 -61.70
C TYR A 178 -16.35 14.44 -62.80
N ASN A 179 -17.47 15.10 -62.43
CA ASN A 179 -18.29 15.88 -63.36
C ASN A 179 -18.39 17.33 -62.91
N GLU A 180 -18.00 18.27 -63.76
CA GLU A 180 -18.15 19.71 -63.51
C GLU A 180 -19.26 20.30 -64.41
N THR A 181 -20.07 21.20 -63.85
CA THR A 181 -21.14 21.87 -64.60
C THR A 181 -20.66 23.19 -65.18
N ALA A 182 -20.60 23.29 -66.51
CA ALA A 182 -20.24 24.53 -67.19
C ALA A 182 -21.25 25.66 -66.97
N VAL A 183 -20.81 26.90 -67.21
CA VAL A 183 -21.64 28.12 -67.12
C VAL A 183 -22.86 28.06 -68.05
N THR A 184 -22.78 27.26 -69.11
CA THR A 184 -23.86 26.99 -70.09
C THR A 184 -24.89 25.97 -69.59
N GLY A 185 -24.62 25.28 -68.48
CA GLY A 185 -25.46 24.24 -67.88
C GLY A 185 -25.25 22.84 -68.45
N GLU A 186 -24.16 22.64 -69.19
CA GLU A 186 -23.68 21.35 -69.68
C GLU A 186 -22.84 20.67 -68.60
N GLU A 187 -23.08 19.38 -68.35
CA GLU A 187 -22.24 18.55 -67.48
C GLU A 187 -21.12 17.97 -68.33
N ILE A 188 -19.87 18.22 -67.92
CA ILE A 188 -18.66 17.72 -68.58
C ILE A 188 -18.01 16.73 -67.63
N ASN A 189 -17.73 15.53 -68.13
CA ASN A 189 -16.98 14.50 -67.41
C ASN A 189 -15.50 14.78 -67.61
N LEU A 190 -14.83 15.23 -66.54
CA LEU A 190 -13.40 15.51 -66.57
C LEU A 190 -12.61 14.21 -66.36
N PHE A 191 -11.34 14.21 -66.76
CA PHE A 191 -10.39 13.09 -66.57
C PHE A 191 -10.82 11.79 -67.27
N ASN A 192 -11.35 11.91 -68.49
CA ASN A 192 -11.72 10.75 -69.27
C ASN A 192 -10.56 10.42 -70.23
N PRO A 193 -9.86 9.28 -70.08
CA PRO A 193 -8.66 8.95 -70.86
C PRO A 193 -8.89 8.76 -72.36
N LEU A 194 -10.15 8.80 -72.80
CA LEU A 194 -10.54 8.70 -74.21
C LEU A 194 -11.01 10.05 -74.79
N SER A 195 -11.01 11.12 -74.00
CA SER A 195 -11.45 12.46 -74.40
C SER A 195 -10.94 13.58 -73.48
N GLY A 196 -9.85 14.22 -73.88
CA GLY A 196 -9.26 15.41 -73.24
C GLY A 196 -10.04 16.73 -73.35
N ASN A 197 -11.37 16.65 -73.44
CA ASN A 197 -12.32 17.76 -73.38
C ASN A 197 -11.88 19.07 -74.08
N TRP A 198 -11.39 18.94 -75.32
CA TRP A 198 -10.75 20.03 -76.07
C TRP A 198 -11.64 21.26 -76.27
N ASN A 199 -11.20 22.42 -75.75
CA ASN A 199 -11.92 23.70 -75.75
C ASN A 199 -13.33 23.61 -75.17
N CYS A 200 -13.51 22.88 -74.06
CA CYS A 200 -14.80 22.77 -73.40
C CYS A 200 -15.30 24.12 -72.84
N ASP A 201 -16.59 24.19 -72.51
CA ASP A 201 -17.27 25.40 -72.03
C ASP A 201 -16.79 25.89 -70.64
N LEU A 202 -16.00 25.10 -69.89
CA LEU A 202 -15.40 25.49 -68.61
C LEU A 202 -14.28 26.52 -68.80
N LEU A 203 -13.59 26.50 -69.95
CA LEU A 203 -12.57 27.47 -70.34
C LEU A 203 -13.22 28.73 -70.94
N SER A 204 -13.90 29.51 -70.09
CA SER A 204 -14.44 30.82 -70.51
C SER A 204 -13.33 31.80 -70.89
N ASP A 205 -13.62 32.81 -71.73
CA ASP A 205 -12.67 33.88 -72.10
C ASP A 205 -11.97 34.53 -70.89
N ALA A 206 -12.66 34.60 -69.74
CA ALA A 206 -12.11 35.12 -68.48
C ALA A 206 -11.15 34.13 -67.81
N ARG A 207 -11.49 32.83 -67.79
CA ARG A 207 -10.65 31.76 -67.22
C ARG A 207 -9.40 31.56 -68.06
N ILE A 208 -9.53 31.52 -69.40
CA ILE A 208 -8.40 31.49 -70.34
C ILE A 208 -7.45 32.67 -70.11
N SER A 209 -7.99 33.88 -69.93
CA SER A 209 -7.15 35.06 -69.69
C SER A 209 -6.40 34.98 -68.35
N ALA A 210 -6.97 34.30 -67.35
CA ALA A 210 -6.35 34.10 -66.05
C ALA A 210 -5.27 33.00 -66.10
N ILE A 211 -5.59 31.82 -66.65
CA ILE A 211 -4.64 30.70 -66.82
C ILE A 211 -3.46 31.14 -67.66
N ARG A 212 -3.70 31.81 -68.79
CA ARG A 212 -2.62 32.36 -69.63
C ARG A 212 -1.74 33.35 -68.88
N GLN A 213 -2.31 34.13 -67.98
CA GLN A 213 -1.51 35.05 -67.16
C GLN A 213 -0.66 34.28 -66.13
N LEU A 214 -1.13 33.15 -65.61
CA LEU A 214 -0.38 32.33 -64.67
C LEU A 214 0.76 31.60 -65.39
N LEU A 215 0.46 30.90 -66.49
CA LEU A 215 1.44 30.17 -67.29
C LEU A 215 2.51 31.09 -67.91
N ASP A 216 2.12 32.12 -68.68
CA ASP A 216 3.08 32.95 -69.44
C ASP A 216 3.95 33.86 -68.54
N ASN A 217 3.67 33.97 -67.23
CA ASN A 217 4.46 34.79 -66.29
C ASN A 217 5.44 33.99 -65.43
N ASP A 218 5.35 32.66 -65.46
CA ASP A 218 6.25 31.77 -64.74
C ASP A 218 7.24 31.15 -65.74
N GLU A 219 8.55 31.25 -65.47
CA GLU A 219 9.56 30.67 -66.38
C GLU A 219 9.64 29.14 -66.26
N ASP A 220 9.03 28.55 -65.22
CA ASP A 220 9.06 27.12 -64.92
C ASP A 220 7.79 26.37 -65.38
N ARG A 221 6.74 27.10 -65.80
CA ARG A 221 5.52 26.54 -66.41
C ARG A 221 5.56 26.60 -67.95
N PRO A 222 4.92 25.66 -68.66
CA PRO A 222 4.82 25.71 -70.12
C PRO A 222 4.01 26.93 -70.58
N ASP A 223 4.47 27.60 -71.65
CA ASP A 223 3.75 28.71 -72.28
C ASP A 223 2.36 28.24 -72.74
N TRP A 224 1.34 29.11 -72.67
CA TRP A 224 -0.03 28.75 -73.07
C TRP A 224 -0.09 28.15 -74.48
N ASP A 225 0.68 28.71 -75.43
CA ASP A 225 0.67 28.26 -76.83
C ASP A 225 1.33 26.87 -77.02
N ASP A 226 2.15 26.41 -76.06
CA ASP A 226 2.82 25.11 -76.08
C ASP A 226 1.90 23.98 -75.55
N MET A 227 0.90 24.32 -74.73
CA MET A 227 -0.14 23.41 -74.22
C MET A 227 -1.33 23.25 -75.18
N ALA A 228 -1.15 23.57 -76.47
CA ALA A 228 -2.16 23.41 -77.49
C ALA A 228 -1.88 22.18 -78.35
N ASN A 229 -2.91 21.44 -78.74
CA ASN A 229 -2.75 20.41 -79.76
C ASN A 229 -2.42 21.01 -81.14
N ILE A 230 -2.17 20.15 -82.14
CA ILE A 230 -1.85 20.56 -83.52
C ILE A 230 -2.95 21.45 -84.15
N ALA A 231 -4.20 21.35 -83.66
CA ALA A 231 -5.33 22.17 -84.11
C ALA A 231 -5.47 23.51 -83.36
N GLY A 232 -4.60 23.79 -82.37
CA GLY A 232 -4.65 24.98 -81.53
C GLY A 232 -5.78 24.95 -80.50
N GLN A 233 -6.20 23.76 -80.07
CA GLN A 233 -7.19 23.56 -79.00
C GLN A 233 -6.47 23.20 -77.70
N HIS A 234 -7.09 23.52 -76.57
CA HIS A 234 -6.56 23.28 -75.23
C HIS A 234 -7.46 22.32 -74.47
N SER A 235 -6.88 21.38 -73.73
CA SER A 235 -7.64 20.46 -72.89
C SER A 235 -8.17 21.17 -71.66
N CYS A 236 -9.40 20.82 -71.27
CA CYS A 236 -9.95 21.23 -70.00
C CYS A 236 -9.49 20.31 -68.87
N ASP A 237 -9.18 19.06 -69.17
CA ASP A 237 -8.75 18.09 -68.17
C ASP A 237 -7.36 18.46 -67.66
N SER A 238 -6.44 18.92 -68.51
CA SER A 238 -5.09 19.28 -68.07
C SER A 238 -4.94 20.69 -67.49
N LEU A 239 -5.71 21.70 -67.96
CA LEU A 239 -5.48 23.12 -67.62
C LEU A 239 -6.35 23.71 -66.51
N LEU A 240 -7.31 22.94 -66.00
CA LEU A 240 -8.12 23.38 -64.87
C LEU A 240 -7.35 23.20 -63.56
N ASP A 241 -7.73 24.01 -62.59
CA ASP A 241 -7.35 23.93 -61.18
C ASP A 241 -8.69 23.60 -60.51
N THR A 242 -8.84 22.34 -60.11
CA THR A 242 -10.14 21.69 -59.91
C THR A 242 -10.61 21.84 -58.47
N ASP A 243 -9.70 21.74 -57.53
CA ASP A 243 -9.87 21.90 -56.08
C ASP A 243 -9.62 23.34 -55.60
N GLY A 244 -8.92 24.16 -56.40
CA GLY A 244 -8.76 25.60 -56.20
C GLY A 244 -7.56 25.99 -55.34
N ASP A 245 -6.55 25.13 -55.23
CA ASP A 245 -5.35 25.35 -54.43
C ASP A 245 -4.28 26.19 -55.17
N GLY A 246 -4.34 26.25 -56.50
CA GLY A 246 -3.42 26.99 -57.37
C GLY A 246 -2.48 26.12 -58.21
N LEU A 247 -2.59 24.80 -58.09
CA LEU A 247 -2.01 23.82 -59.00
C LEU A 247 -2.98 23.52 -60.14
N PHE A 248 -2.42 23.38 -61.35
CA PHE A 248 -3.20 22.87 -62.48
C PHE A 248 -3.15 21.35 -62.50
N ASN A 249 -4.19 20.69 -62.99
CA ASN A 249 -4.29 19.23 -63.06
C ASN A 249 -3.06 18.54 -63.70
N PHE A 250 -2.41 19.16 -64.71
CA PHE A 250 -1.16 18.62 -65.30
C PHE A 250 0.06 18.74 -64.37
N GLU A 251 0.07 19.72 -63.48
CA GLU A 251 1.09 19.85 -62.42
C GLU A 251 0.82 18.84 -61.32
N GLU A 252 -0.44 18.64 -60.96
CA GLU A 252 -0.86 17.64 -59.96
C GLU A 252 -0.50 16.21 -60.39
N GLU A 253 -0.79 15.84 -61.63
CA GLU A 253 -0.36 14.57 -62.22
C GLU A 253 1.16 14.39 -62.15
N ARG A 254 1.91 15.46 -62.43
CA ARG A 254 3.37 15.45 -62.41
C ARG A 254 3.94 15.25 -61.00
N TYR A 255 3.28 15.80 -59.98
CA TYR A 255 3.69 15.66 -58.58
C TYR A 255 3.04 14.46 -57.87
N GLY A 256 2.13 13.75 -58.54
CA GLY A 256 1.43 12.61 -57.96
C GLY A 256 0.30 13.00 -57.00
N THR A 257 -0.15 14.26 -57.04
CA THR A 257 -1.17 14.80 -56.13
C THR A 257 -2.59 14.57 -56.65
N ASN A 258 -3.56 14.86 -55.80
CA ASN A 258 -4.98 14.58 -56.00
C ASN A 258 -5.73 15.86 -56.44
N PRO A 259 -6.26 15.90 -57.69
CA PRO A 259 -6.94 17.06 -58.27
C PRO A 259 -8.26 17.45 -57.59
N LEU A 260 -8.70 16.68 -56.59
CA LEU A 260 -9.93 16.91 -55.86
C LEU A 260 -9.70 17.30 -54.40
N SER A 261 -8.44 17.36 -53.94
CA SER A 261 -8.06 17.66 -52.56
C SER A 261 -6.86 18.60 -52.53
N SER A 262 -7.02 19.75 -51.86
CA SER A 262 -5.92 20.73 -51.72
C SER A 262 -4.79 20.28 -50.79
N ASP A 263 -4.98 19.17 -50.11
CA ASP A 263 -4.03 18.52 -49.21
C ASP A 263 -4.18 17.03 -49.56
N SER A 264 -3.26 16.55 -50.39
CA SER A 264 -3.38 15.27 -51.08
C SER A 264 -3.06 14.09 -50.18
N ASP A 265 -2.09 14.25 -49.30
CA ASP A 265 -1.57 13.23 -48.40
C ASP A 265 -2.07 13.38 -46.95
N ASN A 266 -2.77 14.48 -46.64
CA ASN A 266 -3.39 14.82 -45.36
C ASN A 266 -2.38 15.04 -44.22
N ASP A 267 -1.23 15.62 -44.54
CA ASP A 267 -0.13 15.85 -43.61
C ASP A 267 -0.22 17.16 -42.81
N LEU A 268 -1.26 17.99 -43.05
CA LEU A 268 -1.56 19.32 -42.49
C LEU A 268 -1.05 20.53 -43.30
N ILE A 269 -0.39 20.32 -44.45
CA ILE A 269 -0.01 21.34 -45.43
C ILE A 269 -0.88 21.18 -46.68
N SER A 270 -0.96 22.21 -47.53
CA SER A 270 -1.57 22.08 -48.85
C SER A 270 -0.51 21.93 -49.93
N ASP A 271 -0.84 21.22 -51.00
CA ASP A 271 0.10 20.86 -52.08
C ASP A 271 0.80 22.10 -52.66
N ASP A 272 0.05 23.19 -52.84
CA ASP A 272 0.57 24.48 -53.34
C ASP A 272 1.64 25.12 -52.45
N ILE A 273 1.56 24.89 -51.13
CA ILE A 273 2.49 25.42 -50.14
C ILE A 273 3.78 24.60 -50.12
N GLU A 274 3.71 23.28 -50.29
CA GLU A 274 4.86 22.39 -50.25
C GLU A 274 5.79 22.58 -51.44
N ILE A 275 5.23 22.76 -52.62
CA ILE A 275 6.01 23.03 -53.84
C ILE A 275 6.53 24.47 -53.93
N ALA A 276 6.03 25.36 -53.07
CA ALA A 276 6.37 26.76 -53.13
C ALA A 276 7.86 26.99 -52.82
N ASN A 277 8.45 27.98 -53.49
CA ASN A 277 9.84 28.35 -53.27
C ASN A 277 9.94 29.73 -52.63
N GLY A 278 10.33 29.77 -51.35
CA GLY A 278 10.48 31.01 -50.60
C GLY A 278 9.36 31.23 -49.59
N ALA A 279 8.98 32.50 -49.39
CA ALA A 279 8.02 32.85 -48.34
C ALA A 279 6.56 32.74 -48.84
N VAL A 280 5.75 31.97 -48.10
CA VAL A 280 4.33 31.68 -48.31
C VAL A 280 3.46 32.32 -47.24
N ASP A 281 2.24 32.71 -47.59
CA ASP A 281 1.26 33.29 -46.66
C ASP A 281 0.25 32.22 -46.22
N LEU A 282 0.35 31.77 -44.97
CA LEU A 282 -0.48 30.72 -44.39
C LEU A 282 -1.80 31.27 -43.85
N SER A 283 -2.90 30.57 -44.12
CA SER A 283 -4.22 30.83 -43.52
C SER A 283 -4.62 29.80 -42.45
N THR A 284 -3.99 28.63 -42.47
CA THR A 284 -4.06 27.54 -41.49
C THR A 284 -2.64 27.16 -41.11
N HIS A 285 -2.40 26.78 -39.86
CA HIS A 285 -1.09 26.31 -39.40
C HIS A 285 -1.30 25.32 -38.25
N CYS A 286 -0.68 24.14 -38.32
CA CYS A 286 -0.82 23.06 -37.33
C CYS A 286 -2.27 22.58 -37.16
N GLY A 287 -2.98 22.45 -38.28
CA GLY A 287 -4.40 22.10 -38.29
C GLY A 287 -5.34 23.19 -37.71
N LEU A 288 -4.81 24.34 -37.29
CA LEU A 288 -5.59 25.43 -36.69
C LEU A 288 -5.73 26.63 -37.63
N PRO A 289 -6.95 27.13 -37.87
CA PRO A 289 -7.16 28.30 -38.72
C PRO A 289 -6.63 29.57 -38.02
N LEU A 290 -5.81 30.34 -38.74
CA LEU A 290 -5.18 31.55 -38.21
C LEU A 290 -6.11 32.77 -38.33
N LEU A 291 -6.20 33.57 -37.26
CA LEU A 291 -6.96 34.84 -37.26
C LEU A 291 -6.31 35.92 -38.13
N VAL A 292 -5.00 35.81 -38.37
CA VAL A 292 -4.18 36.71 -39.19
C VAL A 292 -3.25 35.83 -40.01
N THR A 293 -3.16 36.08 -41.31
CA THR A 293 -2.25 35.36 -42.21
C THR A 293 -0.80 35.50 -41.72
N GLN A 294 -0.08 34.39 -41.62
CA GLN A 294 1.32 34.37 -41.21
C GLN A 294 2.21 34.05 -42.41
N THR A 295 3.29 34.82 -42.58
CA THR A 295 4.24 34.58 -43.68
C THR A 295 5.37 33.70 -43.16
N LYS A 296 5.47 32.46 -43.67
CA LYS A 296 6.54 31.49 -43.34
C LYS A 296 7.35 31.12 -44.58
N MET A 297 8.54 30.55 -44.41
CA MET A 297 9.24 29.90 -45.53
C MET A 297 8.54 28.58 -45.86
N ALA A 298 8.40 28.21 -47.13
CA ALA A 298 7.87 26.91 -47.52
C ALA A 298 8.82 25.76 -47.10
N PRO A 299 8.28 24.60 -46.70
CA PRO A 299 9.02 23.53 -45.99
C PRO A 299 10.29 23.10 -46.75
N PHE A 300 10.16 22.81 -48.04
CA PHE A 300 11.27 22.26 -48.83
C PHE A 300 12.14 23.29 -49.56
N THR A 301 12.05 24.58 -49.19
CA THR A 301 12.76 25.65 -49.92
C THR A 301 14.28 25.45 -49.94
N GLU A 302 14.88 25.01 -48.83
CA GLU A 302 16.33 24.88 -48.72
C GLU A 302 16.86 23.63 -49.45
N ILE A 303 16.17 22.50 -49.33
CA ILE A 303 16.61 21.22 -49.89
C ILE A 303 16.35 21.11 -51.40
N SER A 304 15.18 21.58 -51.88
CA SER A 304 14.87 21.62 -53.32
C SER A 304 15.83 22.54 -54.08
N GLY A 305 16.48 23.48 -53.39
CA GLY A 305 17.32 24.51 -53.99
C GLY A 305 16.55 25.39 -54.98
N GLY A 306 15.23 25.40 -54.89
CA GLY A 306 14.31 26.03 -55.83
C GLY A 306 14.13 25.31 -57.16
N SER A 307 14.46 24.01 -57.23
CA SER A 307 14.33 23.19 -58.44
C SER A 307 13.18 22.20 -58.29
N LEU A 308 12.21 22.27 -59.20
CA LEU A 308 11.07 21.35 -59.26
C LEU A 308 11.45 19.89 -59.57
N SER A 309 12.72 19.61 -59.86
CA SER A 309 13.19 18.24 -60.10
C SER A 309 13.29 17.39 -58.84
N TRP A 310 13.37 18.02 -57.67
CA TRP A 310 13.55 17.31 -56.39
C TRP A 310 12.26 16.62 -55.93
N TYR A 311 11.10 17.22 -56.19
CA TYR A 311 9.76 16.61 -56.01
C TYR A 311 9.44 15.48 -57.01
N LEU A 312 10.40 15.11 -57.87
CA LEU A 312 10.30 13.93 -58.75
C LEU A 312 11.30 12.84 -58.33
N GLU A 313 12.00 13.08 -57.23
CA GLU A 313 12.84 12.10 -56.55
C GLU A 313 11.99 11.42 -55.45
N ASP A 314 12.54 10.34 -54.92
CA ASP A 314 11.96 9.49 -53.87
C ASP A 314 13.10 9.30 -52.86
N MET A 315 13.03 10.03 -51.75
CA MET A 315 14.14 10.16 -50.79
C MET A 315 14.26 8.93 -49.89
N ASP A 316 13.14 8.44 -49.36
CA ASP A 316 13.08 7.35 -48.41
C ASP A 316 12.99 5.97 -49.10
N GLY A 317 12.62 5.94 -50.39
CA GLY A 317 12.58 4.76 -51.24
C GLY A 317 11.27 3.98 -51.17
N ASP A 318 10.17 4.59 -50.73
CA ASP A 318 8.87 3.94 -50.59
C ASP A 318 8.07 3.87 -51.91
N GLY A 319 8.51 4.61 -52.92
CA GLY A 319 7.93 4.68 -54.26
C GLY A 319 6.93 5.81 -54.48
N ILE A 320 6.77 6.71 -53.50
CA ILE A 320 6.02 7.97 -53.58
C ILE A 320 7.03 9.11 -53.87
N LEU A 321 6.55 10.22 -54.40
CA LEU A 321 7.40 11.36 -54.76
C LEU A 321 7.46 12.37 -53.61
N ASN A 322 8.66 12.88 -53.31
CA ASN A 322 8.89 13.81 -52.19
C ASN A 322 7.94 15.02 -52.21
N GLY A 323 7.56 15.51 -51.03
CA GLY A 323 6.69 16.66 -50.82
C GLY A 323 5.21 16.29 -50.98
N PRO A 324 4.43 16.98 -51.83
CA PRO A 324 2.96 17.03 -51.71
C PRO A 324 2.17 15.75 -51.95
N SER A 325 2.83 14.66 -52.34
CA SER A 325 2.18 13.35 -52.48
C SER A 325 2.60 12.37 -51.40
N ASP A 326 3.64 12.73 -50.64
CA ASP A 326 4.32 11.91 -49.64
C ASP A 326 4.25 12.60 -48.29
N TRP A 327 3.38 12.07 -47.42
CA TRP A 327 3.13 12.64 -46.11
C TRP A 327 4.35 12.65 -45.17
N ASP A 328 5.39 11.84 -45.45
CA ASP A 328 6.59 11.65 -44.61
C ASP A 328 7.82 11.52 -45.53
N THR A 329 8.25 12.66 -46.07
CA THR A 329 9.25 12.73 -47.17
C THR A 329 10.57 12.05 -46.83
N ASP A 330 10.97 12.00 -45.55
CA ASP A 330 12.23 11.38 -45.13
C ASP A 330 12.10 10.00 -44.44
N GLY A 331 10.86 9.54 -44.24
CA GLY A 331 10.50 8.21 -43.81
C GLY A 331 10.79 7.94 -42.32
N ASP A 332 10.72 8.96 -41.47
CA ASP A 332 11.00 8.85 -40.03
C ASP A 332 9.76 8.59 -39.15
N GLY A 333 8.58 8.71 -39.76
CA GLY A 333 7.28 8.46 -39.17
C GLY A 333 6.55 9.70 -38.66
N MET A 334 7.16 10.89 -38.74
CA MET A 334 6.50 12.17 -38.52
C MET A 334 5.97 12.72 -39.85
N PRO A 335 4.77 13.34 -39.89
CA PRO A 335 4.32 13.99 -41.10
C PRO A 335 5.05 15.30 -41.38
N ASP A 336 5.30 15.59 -42.66
CA ASP A 336 5.98 16.81 -43.11
C ASP A 336 5.30 18.09 -42.56
N GLY A 337 3.97 18.09 -42.47
CA GLY A 337 3.18 19.18 -41.86
C GLY A 337 3.29 19.33 -40.35
N PHE A 338 3.54 18.24 -39.61
CA PHE A 338 3.89 18.34 -38.20
C PHE A 338 5.29 18.93 -38.03
N GLU A 339 6.24 18.54 -38.88
CA GLU A 339 7.58 19.10 -38.83
C GLU A 339 7.61 20.57 -39.24
N PHE A 340 6.82 20.93 -40.24
CA PHE A 340 6.64 22.31 -40.67
C PHE A 340 6.05 23.20 -39.56
N CYS A 341 5.26 22.64 -38.66
CA CYS A 341 4.77 23.32 -37.47
C CYS A 341 5.88 23.77 -36.54
N TYR A 342 6.85 22.88 -36.32
CA TYR A 342 7.94 23.06 -35.39
C TYR A 342 9.29 23.33 -36.09
N GLY A 343 9.26 23.76 -37.35
CA GLY A 343 10.46 24.02 -38.17
C GLY A 343 10.92 25.49 -38.24
N ASP A 344 10.15 26.46 -37.72
CA ASP A 344 10.53 27.89 -37.75
C ASP A 344 11.09 28.39 -36.41
N ASP A 345 12.38 28.73 -36.39
CA ASP A 345 13.09 29.34 -35.26
C ASP A 345 12.38 30.55 -34.63
N ASN A 346 11.58 31.29 -35.41
CA ASN A 346 10.89 32.49 -34.92
C ASN A 346 9.68 32.16 -34.04
N ASP A 347 9.14 30.96 -34.19
CA ASP A 347 7.97 30.49 -33.44
C ASP A 347 8.36 29.70 -32.20
N HIS A 348 9.61 29.25 -32.14
CA HIS A 348 10.18 28.61 -30.96
C HIS A 348 10.03 29.51 -29.70
N PRO A 349 9.68 28.96 -28.52
CA PRO A 349 9.52 29.72 -27.26
C PRO A 349 10.75 30.58 -26.90
N TYR A 350 11.93 30.12 -27.30
CA TYR A 350 13.22 30.81 -27.13
C TYR A 350 13.76 31.48 -28.41
N ALA A 351 12.87 32.00 -29.27
CA ALA A 351 13.22 32.68 -30.51
C ALA A 351 14.35 33.71 -30.37
N GLY A 352 15.30 33.68 -31.30
CA GLY A 352 16.48 34.55 -31.32
C GLY A 352 17.66 34.07 -30.44
N THR A 353 17.59 32.85 -29.94
CA THR A 353 18.71 32.14 -29.28
C THR A 353 19.30 31.07 -30.20
N PRO A 354 20.53 30.59 -29.95
CA PRO A 354 21.08 29.44 -30.68
C PRO A 354 20.30 28.13 -30.46
N LEU A 355 19.56 28.03 -29.36
CA LEU A 355 18.75 26.84 -29.05
C LEU A 355 17.60 26.69 -30.04
N ALA A 356 16.91 27.78 -30.37
CA ALA A 356 15.81 27.76 -31.35
C ALA A 356 16.25 27.15 -32.70
N SER A 357 17.45 27.47 -33.18
CA SER A 357 17.98 26.91 -34.44
C SER A 357 18.53 25.47 -34.34
N GLU A 358 18.68 24.95 -33.11
CA GLU A 358 19.11 23.56 -32.87
C GLU A 358 17.93 22.65 -32.50
N GLN A 359 16.74 23.24 -32.27
CA GLN A 359 15.51 22.59 -31.80
C GLN A 359 14.34 22.88 -32.75
N THR A 360 14.57 22.69 -34.05
CA THR A 360 13.57 22.77 -35.11
C THR A 360 13.52 21.47 -35.88
N LEU A 361 12.30 21.06 -36.25
CA LEU A 361 12.06 19.90 -37.10
C LEU A 361 12.24 20.28 -38.57
N ASP A 362 12.69 19.33 -39.38
CA ASP A 362 12.97 19.51 -40.79
C ASP A 362 12.54 18.24 -41.54
N ALA A 363 11.47 18.36 -42.33
CA ALA A 363 10.82 17.32 -43.14
C ALA A 363 11.71 16.62 -44.20
N ALA A 364 13.01 16.81 -44.13
CA ALA A 364 14.01 16.16 -44.95
C ALA A 364 15.19 15.61 -44.12
N ASN A 365 15.04 15.56 -42.80
CA ASN A 365 16.02 15.13 -41.84
C ASN A 365 15.44 14.16 -40.79
N ALA A 366 15.33 12.88 -41.18
CA ALA A 366 14.88 11.74 -40.39
C ALA A 366 15.55 11.47 -39.01
N SER A 367 16.51 12.31 -38.60
CA SER A 367 17.20 12.19 -37.31
C SER A 367 16.61 13.06 -36.21
N ASP A 368 15.78 14.03 -36.53
CA ASP A 368 15.13 14.89 -35.53
C ASP A 368 13.90 14.23 -34.87
N ALA A 369 13.28 13.19 -35.45
CA ALA A 369 12.31 12.33 -34.74
C ALA A 369 12.79 11.79 -33.38
N TYR A 370 14.09 11.53 -33.23
CA TYR A 370 14.65 10.92 -32.01
C TYR A 370 14.97 11.92 -30.90
N GLY A 371 14.80 13.22 -31.13
CA GLY A 371 15.03 14.26 -30.12
C GLY A 371 13.93 14.26 -29.06
N ASP A 372 14.29 14.57 -27.82
CA ASP A 372 13.38 14.93 -26.72
C ASP A 372 13.98 16.23 -26.15
N TRP A 373 13.36 17.37 -26.50
CA TRP A 373 13.96 18.70 -26.33
C TRP A 373 13.46 19.45 -25.10
N ASP A 374 12.25 19.14 -24.66
CA ASP A 374 11.60 19.63 -23.44
C ASP A 374 11.71 18.65 -22.26
N GLU A 375 12.28 17.46 -22.46
CA GLU A 375 12.62 16.47 -21.43
C GLU A 375 11.39 15.99 -20.64
N ASP A 376 10.24 15.90 -21.29
CA ASP A 376 8.96 15.51 -20.68
C ASP A 376 8.70 13.98 -20.73
N GLY A 377 9.57 13.25 -21.43
CA GLY A 377 9.52 11.80 -21.58
C GLY A 377 8.97 11.32 -22.92
N LEU A 378 8.58 12.22 -23.82
CA LEU A 378 8.22 11.92 -25.21
C LEU A 378 9.30 12.45 -26.16
N ASN A 379 9.76 11.60 -27.08
CA ASN A 379 10.52 12.12 -28.22
C ASN A 379 9.59 12.77 -29.26
N ASN A 380 10.16 13.54 -30.18
CA ASN A 380 9.42 14.30 -31.20
C ASN A 380 8.46 13.44 -32.04
N LEU A 381 8.79 12.18 -32.31
CA LEU A 381 7.88 11.24 -32.98
C LEU A 381 6.76 10.77 -32.04
N GLU A 382 7.07 10.49 -30.78
CA GLU A 382 6.08 10.11 -29.76
C GLU A 382 5.08 11.24 -29.49
N GLU A 383 5.53 12.50 -29.51
CA GLU A 383 4.71 13.71 -29.44
C GLU A 383 3.63 13.75 -30.52
N TYR A 384 4.01 13.48 -31.78
CA TYR A 384 3.03 13.32 -32.87
C TYR A 384 2.11 12.12 -32.63
N GLN A 385 2.66 10.99 -32.19
CA GLN A 385 1.89 9.76 -31.98
C GLN A 385 0.84 9.85 -30.89
N VAL A 386 0.89 10.84 -29.98
CA VAL A 386 -0.19 11.16 -29.04
C VAL A 386 -1.53 11.35 -29.78
N ALA A 387 -1.50 11.91 -30.99
CA ALA A 387 -2.68 12.08 -31.83
C ALA A 387 -3.35 10.75 -32.24
N ASN A 388 -2.61 9.63 -32.25
CA ASN A 388 -3.19 8.32 -32.54
C ASN A 388 -4.13 7.83 -31.41
N LEU A 389 -3.89 8.30 -30.18
CA LEU A 389 -4.67 7.94 -29.00
C LEU A 389 -5.88 8.87 -28.82
N TYR A 390 -5.65 10.19 -28.94
CA TYR A 390 -6.65 11.20 -28.60
C TYR A 390 -7.28 11.91 -29.81
N GLY A 391 -6.81 11.62 -31.03
CA GLY A 391 -7.34 12.14 -32.30
C GLY A 391 -6.34 13.01 -33.06
N THR A 392 -6.53 13.13 -34.38
CA THR A 392 -5.57 13.75 -35.33
C THR A 392 -5.26 15.24 -35.09
N ALA A 393 -5.99 15.91 -34.19
CA ALA A 393 -5.75 17.30 -33.80
C ALA A 393 -5.11 17.45 -32.41
N ASN A 394 -4.83 16.34 -31.72
CA ASN A 394 -4.38 16.28 -30.34
C ASN A 394 -2.95 15.70 -30.21
N PHE A 395 -2.05 16.07 -31.11
CA PHE A 395 -0.60 15.84 -30.93
C PHE A 395 -0.03 16.86 -29.92
N THR A 396 1.07 16.55 -29.26
CA THR A 396 1.72 17.43 -28.28
C THR A 396 2.80 18.29 -28.94
N SER A 397 3.43 19.18 -28.18
CA SER A 397 4.38 20.17 -28.70
C SER A 397 5.83 19.85 -28.29
N PRO A 398 6.73 19.52 -29.24
CA PRO A 398 8.16 19.22 -28.99
C PRO A 398 9.02 20.31 -28.32
N TRP A 399 8.43 21.48 -28.07
CA TRP A 399 9.10 22.63 -27.45
C TRP A 399 8.62 22.91 -26.03
N THR A 400 7.51 22.31 -25.63
CA THR A 400 6.79 22.60 -24.39
C THR A 400 6.25 21.30 -23.83
N GLY A 401 6.89 20.78 -22.79
CA GLY A 401 6.47 19.53 -22.16
C GLY A 401 5.15 19.58 -21.37
N ASP A 402 4.33 20.61 -21.56
CA ASP A 402 2.98 20.79 -20.98
C ASP A 402 2.22 21.68 -21.98
N THR A 403 1.50 21.03 -22.90
CA THR A 403 0.92 21.65 -24.09
C THR A 403 -0.31 22.48 -23.78
N ASP A 404 -1.12 22.09 -22.79
CA ASP A 404 -2.34 22.80 -22.40
C ASP A 404 -2.20 23.68 -21.14
N VAL A 405 -1.06 23.60 -20.47
CA VAL A 405 -0.63 24.46 -19.37
C VAL A 405 -1.47 24.29 -18.11
N ASP A 406 -1.79 23.04 -17.77
CA ASP A 406 -2.49 22.68 -16.55
C ASP A 406 -1.55 22.27 -15.39
N GLY A 407 -0.26 22.09 -15.68
CA GLY A 407 0.78 21.75 -14.72
C GLY A 407 1.18 20.27 -14.70
N MET A 408 0.60 19.44 -15.56
CA MET A 408 0.99 18.05 -15.78
C MET A 408 1.78 17.94 -17.11
N PRO A 409 2.88 17.16 -17.17
CA PRO A 409 3.63 17.01 -18.41
C PRO A 409 2.94 16.12 -19.43
N ASP A 410 3.10 16.44 -20.72
CA ASP A 410 2.45 15.74 -21.82
C ASP A 410 2.80 14.24 -21.82
N GLY A 411 4.07 13.90 -21.61
CA GLY A 411 4.53 12.52 -21.48
C GLY A 411 3.94 11.76 -20.29
N TRP A 412 3.70 12.43 -19.16
CA TRP A 412 3.03 11.81 -18.02
C TRP A 412 1.55 11.56 -18.31
N GLU A 413 0.84 12.53 -18.86
CA GLU A 413 -0.57 12.40 -19.21
C GLU A 413 -0.79 11.29 -20.25
N ALA A 414 -0.03 11.33 -21.36
CA ALA A 414 -0.16 10.37 -22.44
C ALA A 414 0.12 8.93 -21.99
N SER A 415 1.11 8.73 -21.12
CA SER A 415 1.44 7.39 -20.60
C SER A 415 0.42 6.84 -19.59
N ASN A 416 -0.34 7.71 -18.93
CA ASN A 416 -1.39 7.33 -17.97
C ASN A 416 -2.82 7.43 -18.54
N GLY A 417 -2.97 7.60 -19.85
CA GLY A 417 -4.30 7.59 -20.49
C GLY A 417 -5.10 8.89 -20.32
N LEU A 418 -4.45 9.98 -19.88
CA LEU A 418 -4.99 11.33 -19.83
C LEU A 418 -4.68 12.08 -21.13
N ASN A 419 -5.56 12.98 -21.52
CA ASN A 419 -5.44 13.71 -22.80
C ASN A 419 -4.62 15.00 -22.61
N PRO A 420 -3.39 15.11 -23.17
CA PRO A 420 -2.48 16.23 -22.93
C PRO A 420 -2.86 17.59 -23.56
N ARG A 421 -4.08 17.66 -24.10
CA ARG A 421 -4.67 18.88 -24.66
C ARG A 421 -5.95 19.30 -23.94
N ASP A 422 -6.34 18.57 -22.90
CA ASP A 422 -7.54 18.81 -22.12
C ASP A 422 -7.21 19.30 -20.71
N GLY A 423 -6.76 20.54 -20.61
CA GLY A 423 -6.34 21.15 -19.33
C GLY A 423 -7.45 21.41 -18.31
N ASP A 424 -8.63 20.81 -18.50
CA ASP A 424 -9.67 20.68 -17.47
C ASP A 424 -9.57 19.30 -16.75
N ASN A 425 -8.65 18.41 -17.13
CA ASN A 425 -8.52 17.06 -16.56
C ASN A 425 -7.68 17.03 -15.26
N TRP A 426 -6.92 18.08 -14.94
CA TRP A 426 -6.00 18.12 -13.78
C TRP A 426 -6.70 18.05 -12.41
N ASP A 427 -7.95 18.54 -12.31
CA ASP A 427 -8.76 18.52 -11.08
C ASP A 427 -9.78 17.38 -11.03
N ASP A 428 -9.75 16.47 -12.01
CA ASP A 428 -10.49 15.23 -11.98
C ASP A 428 -9.79 14.19 -11.07
N ASP A 429 -10.60 13.31 -10.47
CA ASP A 429 -10.19 12.13 -9.68
C ASP A 429 -11.00 10.94 -10.27
N PRO A 430 -10.54 10.35 -11.39
CA PRO A 430 -11.32 9.37 -12.15
C PRO A 430 -11.49 8.02 -11.46
N ASP A 431 -10.54 7.65 -10.61
CA ASP A 431 -10.42 6.33 -10.01
C ASP A 431 -10.91 6.25 -8.55
N HIS A 432 -11.16 7.41 -7.92
CA HIS A 432 -11.80 7.56 -6.61
C HIS A 432 -11.00 7.00 -5.44
N ASP A 433 -9.70 7.20 -5.48
CA ASP A 433 -8.76 6.70 -4.48
C ASP A 433 -8.54 7.69 -3.31
N GLY A 434 -9.07 8.92 -3.43
CA GLY A 434 -9.24 9.85 -2.31
C GLY A 434 -10.02 9.25 -1.13
N TRP A 435 -9.68 9.69 0.08
CA TRP A 435 -10.16 9.06 1.33
C TRP A 435 -10.56 10.09 2.40
N ASP A 436 -11.67 9.80 3.08
CA ASP A 436 -12.24 10.53 4.23
C ASP A 436 -11.30 10.45 5.46
N ALA A 437 -10.29 11.32 5.49
CA ALA A 437 -9.16 11.26 6.40
C ALA A 437 -9.56 11.61 7.85
N ASP A 438 -10.62 12.38 8.05
CA ASP A 438 -11.13 12.74 9.37
C ASP A 438 -12.38 11.95 9.83
N ASP A 439 -12.83 10.97 9.01
CA ASP A 439 -13.99 10.07 9.22
C ASP A 439 -15.29 10.85 9.48
N ASP A 440 -15.45 12.00 8.81
CA ASP A 440 -16.64 12.85 8.93
C ASP A 440 -17.63 12.68 7.77
N GLY A 441 -17.18 12.16 6.62
CA GLY A 441 -17.97 11.98 5.41
C GLY A 441 -18.83 10.72 5.37
N THR A 442 -18.48 9.71 6.16
CA THR A 442 -19.12 8.39 6.08
C THR A 442 -20.56 8.33 6.62
N VAL A 443 -21.48 7.78 5.81
CA VAL A 443 -22.93 7.70 6.12
C VAL A 443 -23.28 6.40 6.84
N TYR A 444 -23.58 6.49 8.13
CA TYR A 444 -24.05 5.37 8.95
C TYR A 444 -25.54 5.47 9.33
N TYR A 445 -26.16 4.32 9.65
CA TYR A 445 -27.43 4.29 10.39
C TYR A 445 -27.20 3.93 11.86
N SER A 446 -26.90 4.94 12.67
CA SER A 446 -26.54 4.80 14.09
C SER A 446 -27.71 4.35 15.00
N ASP A 447 -28.95 4.63 14.63
CA ASP A 447 -30.17 4.32 15.40
C ASP A 447 -30.69 2.86 15.20
N LEU A 448 -29.85 1.93 14.76
CA LEU A 448 -30.28 0.55 14.44
C LEU A 448 -30.70 -0.25 15.69
N GLU A 449 -32.01 -0.46 15.88
CA GLU A 449 -32.55 -1.32 16.95
C GLU A 449 -32.65 -2.82 16.58
N ASN A 450 -32.82 -3.15 15.30
CA ASN A 450 -32.95 -4.54 14.81
C ASN A 450 -32.25 -4.66 13.44
N THR A 451 -33.02 -4.64 12.35
CA THR A 451 -32.52 -4.75 10.98
C THR A 451 -33.06 -3.61 10.13
N ALA A 452 -32.21 -2.98 9.34
CA ALA A 452 -32.58 -1.95 8.37
C ALA A 452 -32.49 -2.52 6.95
N ARG A 453 -33.52 -2.35 6.14
CA ARG A 453 -33.49 -2.74 4.73
C ARG A 453 -33.25 -1.52 3.85
N VAL A 454 -32.28 -1.56 2.94
CA VAL A 454 -32.04 -0.50 1.96
C VAL A 454 -33.23 -0.42 1.00
N VAL A 455 -33.86 0.76 0.87
CA VAL A 455 -35.04 0.97 0.00
C VAL A 455 -34.74 1.85 -1.19
N ALA A 456 -33.90 2.87 -1.00
CA ALA A 456 -33.50 3.79 -2.04
C ALA A 456 -32.09 4.31 -1.73
N ILE A 457 -31.33 4.51 -2.80
CA ILE A 457 -30.08 5.25 -2.88
C ILE A 457 -30.40 6.33 -3.92
N GLU A 458 -30.23 7.61 -3.57
CA GLU A 458 -30.76 8.75 -4.33
C GLU A 458 -29.73 9.38 -5.27
N PHE A 459 -28.46 8.98 -5.15
CA PHE A 459 -27.30 9.47 -5.91
C PHE A 459 -26.47 8.29 -6.40
N ASP A 460 -25.80 8.47 -7.54
CA ASP A 460 -24.83 7.55 -8.08
C ASP A 460 -23.40 7.97 -7.65
N ILE A 461 -22.38 7.20 -8.02
CA ILE A 461 -20.97 7.58 -7.82
C ILE A 461 -20.70 8.85 -8.69
N ASP A 462 -19.76 9.70 -8.29
CA ASP A 462 -19.41 11.02 -8.89
C ASP A 462 -20.43 12.14 -8.64
N ASP A 463 -21.60 11.83 -8.06
CA ASP A 463 -22.60 12.86 -7.78
C ASP A 463 -22.16 13.73 -6.58
N TRP A 464 -22.17 15.05 -6.78
CA TRP A 464 -22.01 16.03 -5.69
C TRP A 464 -23.24 16.06 -4.76
N VAL A 465 -22.99 15.96 -3.45
CA VAL A 465 -24.01 16.04 -2.40
C VAL A 465 -23.74 17.18 -1.42
N GLU A 466 -24.80 17.85 -0.96
CA GLU A 466 -24.68 18.90 0.06
C GLU A 466 -24.89 18.34 1.48
N ALA A 467 -24.20 18.89 2.46
CA ALA A 467 -24.38 18.55 3.87
C ALA A 467 -25.87 18.63 4.29
N ASN A 468 -26.34 17.61 5.01
CA ASN A 468 -27.74 17.38 5.40
C ASN A 468 -28.72 17.04 4.26
N GLN A 469 -28.26 16.82 3.03
CA GLN A 469 -29.10 16.31 1.95
C GLN A 469 -29.41 14.83 2.14
N THR A 470 -30.63 14.40 1.78
CA THR A 470 -31.02 12.98 1.91
C THR A 470 -30.38 12.16 0.80
N VAL A 471 -29.44 11.29 1.15
CA VAL A 471 -28.67 10.46 0.20
C VAL A 471 -29.21 9.02 0.08
N ALA A 472 -29.78 8.47 1.14
CA ALA A 472 -30.31 7.11 1.14
C ALA A 472 -31.56 6.98 2.03
N ARG A 473 -32.30 5.88 1.87
CA ARG A 473 -33.47 5.57 2.70
C ARG A 473 -33.44 4.13 3.22
N ALA A 474 -33.47 4.03 4.55
CA ALA A 474 -33.59 2.78 5.28
C ALA A 474 -35.05 2.46 5.61
N GLN A 475 -35.48 1.21 5.48
CA GLN A 475 -36.73 0.70 6.04
C GLN A 475 -36.45 -0.14 7.27
N ILE A 476 -36.85 0.36 8.42
CA ILE A 476 -36.71 -0.31 9.70
C ILE A 476 -38.01 -1.03 10.10
N THR A 477 -37.87 -2.10 10.88
CA THR A 477 -39.00 -2.81 11.50
C THR A 477 -38.97 -2.56 13.00
N LEU A 478 -39.97 -1.83 13.52
CA LEU A 478 -40.09 -1.53 14.95
C LEU A 478 -40.56 -2.76 15.74
N SER A 479 -40.35 -2.75 17.06
CA SER A 479 -40.70 -3.81 18.04
C SER A 479 -42.19 -4.23 18.12
N GLY A 480 -43.03 -3.80 17.18
CA GLY A 480 -44.41 -4.24 16.98
C GLY A 480 -44.73 -4.72 15.55
N GLY A 481 -43.72 -4.92 14.68
CA GLY A 481 -43.88 -5.37 13.30
C GLY A 481 -44.28 -4.28 12.28
N ASN A 482 -44.37 -3.02 12.71
CA ASN A 482 -44.63 -1.89 11.83
C ASN A 482 -43.34 -1.49 11.09
N LYS A 483 -43.47 -1.23 9.79
CA LYS A 483 -42.37 -0.79 8.92
C LYS A 483 -42.39 0.73 8.75
N GLN A 484 -41.23 1.37 8.87
CA GLN A 484 -41.06 2.81 8.68
C GLN A 484 -39.85 3.08 7.78
N ASN A 485 -39.97 4.06 6.87
CA ASN A 485 -38.84 4.51 6.06
C ASN A 485 -38.22 5.74 6.73
N ILE A 486 -36.90 5.72 6.90
CA ILE A 486 -36.07 6.76 7.51
C ILE A 486 -35.11 7.29 6.45
N PRO A 487 -35.03 8.61 6.23
CA PRO A 487 -33.99 9.20 5.39
C PRO A 487 -32.65 9.21 6.14
N LEU A 488 -31.59 8.81 5.46
CA LEU A 488 -30.19 9.05 5.86
C LEU A 488 -29.70 10.29 5.13
N VAL A 489 -28.95 11.13 5.82
CA VAL A 489 -28.45 12.40 5.30
C VAL A 489 -26.93 12.39 5.21
N ALA A 490 -26.38 13.10 4.24
CA ALA A 490 -24.95 13.38 4.14
C ALA A 490 -24.48 14.17 5.38
N PRO A 491 -23.43 13.74 6.09
CA PRO A 491 -22.86 14.51 7.19
C PRO A 491 -22.20 15.80 6.71
N THR A 492 -21.34 15.69 5.68
CA THR A 492 -20.63 16.79 5.02
C THR A 492 -21.05 16.99 3.55
N SER A 493 -20.55 18.04 2.91
CA SER A 493 -20.70 18.31 1.46
C SER A 493 -19.49 17.75 0.71
N GLY A 494 -19.70 16.93 -0.31
CA GLY A 494 -18.61 16.30 -1.06
C GLY A 494 -19.11 15.42 -2.20
N PHE A 495 -18.21 14.65 -2.79
CA PHE A 495 -18.52 13.68 -3.85
C PHE A 495 -18.76 12.28 -3.30
N VAL A 496 -19.66 11.52 -3.92
CA VAL A 496 -19.93 10.14 -3.53
C VAL A 496 -18.92 9.21 -4.20
N TYR A 497 -17.92 8.74 -3.44
CA TYR A 497 -16.87 7.86 -3.96
C TYR A 497 -17.29 6.39 -3.90
N GLN A 498 -17.93 5.97 -2.81
CA GLN A 498 -18.26 4.56 -2.62
C GLN A 498 -19.67 4.33 -2.09
N ILE A 499 -20.33 3.29 -2.61
CA ILE A 499 -21.64 2.82 -2.15
C ILE A 499 -21.50 1.38 -1.66
N HIS A 500 -21.40 1.21 -0.34
CA HIS A 500 -21.16 -0.06 0.35
C HIS A 500 -22.37 -1.00 0.40
N VAL A 501 -23.56 -0.49 0.05
CA VAL A 501 -24.83 -1.22 0.20
C VAL A 501 -25.62 -1.32 -1.09
N THR A 502 -26.32 -2.44 -1.27
CA THR A 502 -27.16 -2.69 -2.45
C THR A 502 -28.66 -2.53 -2.16
N LEU A 503 -29.43 -2.13 -3.18
CA LEU A 503 -30.88 -1.98 -3.05
C LEU A 503 -31.56 -3.28 -2.59
N GLY A 504 -32.15 -3.22 -1.40
CA GLY A 504 -32.87 -4.34 -0.79
C GLY A 504 -32.06 -5.22 0.15
N GLN A 505 -30.76 -4.95 0.33
CA GLN A 505 -29.91 -5.53 1.35
C GLN A 505 -30.45 -5.24 2.75
N THR A 506 -30.22 -6.17 3.68
CA THR A 506 -30.55 -6.00 5.10
C THR A 506 -29.27 -5.77 5.87
N VAL A 507 -29.20 -4.65 6.57
CA VAL A 507 -28.09 -4.23 7.41
C VAL A 507 -28.42 -4.58 8.87
N GLU A 508 -27.50 -5.27 9.52
CA GLU A 508 -27.64 -5.80 10.89
C GLU A 508 -26.70 -5.12 11.90
N SER A 509 -25.74 -4.31 11.44
CA SER A 509 -24.82 -3.56 12.30
C SER A 509 -24.96 -2.05 12.10
N ARG A 510 -24.83 -1.30 13.19
CA ARG A 510 -24.76 0.18 13.18
C ARG A 510 -23.43 0.71 12.62
N LEU A 511 -22.42 -0.16 12.53
CA LEU A 511 -21.08 0.16 12.03
C LEU A 511 -20.93 -0.12 10.54
N THR A 512 -21.98 -0.62 9.86
CA THR A 512 -21.90 -0.83 8.41
C THR A 512 -22.07 0.51 7.70
N PRO A 513 -21.04 1.01 6.99
CA PRO A 513 -21.17 2.23 6.18
C PRO A 513 -22.15 1.98 5.03
N TRP A 514 -22.87 3.01 4.61
CA TRP A 514 -23.79 2.94 3.45
C TRP A 514 -23.20 3.63 2.24
N LEU A 515 -22.66 4.83 2.43
CA LEU A 515 -21.96 5.63 1.43
C LEU A 515 -20.73 6.26 2.08
N SER A 516 -19.66 6.40 1.32
CA SER A 516 -18.50 7.23 1.64
C SER A 516 -18.58 8.49 0.80
N ILE A 517 -18.51 9.65 1.47
CA ILE A 517 -18.53 10.97 0.83
C ILE A 517 -17.17 11.58 1.13
N VAL A 518 -16.46 12.03 0.11
CA VAL A 518 -15.12 12.63 0.23
C VAL A 518 -15.22 14.13 -0.02
N GLU A 519 -14.65 14.94 0.86
CA GLU A 519 -14.60 16.40 0.70
C GLU A 519 -13.63 16.81 -0.41
N VAL A 520 -13.74 18.04 -0.92
CA VAL A 520 -12.88 18.52 -2.02
C VAL A 520 -11.40 18.56 -1.62
N ASP A 521 -11.10 18.83 -0.34
CA ASP A 521 -9.74 18.83 0.18
C ASP A 521 -9.18 17.45 0.54
N GLU A 522 -9.99 16.40 0.39
CA GLU A 522 -9.64 15.00 0.63
C GLU A 522 -9.64 14.15 -0.66
N GLN A 523 -9.92 14.78 -1.81
CA GLN A 523 -9.75 14.14 -3.11
C GLN A 523 -8.26 13.96 -3.41
N PHE A 524 -7.98 13.00 -4.28
CA PHE A 524 -6.64 12.77 -4.80
C PHE A 524 -6.69 12.85 -6.32
N THR A 525 -6.61 14.08 -6.80
CA THR A 525 -6.72 14.45 -8.21
C THR A 525 -5.48 14.02 -9.02
N ASN A 526 -5.65 13.94 -10.35
CA ASN A 526 -4.56 13.66 -11.31
C ASN A 526 -3.32 14.54 -11.06
N LEU A 527 -3.50 15.85 -10.78
CA LEU A 527 -2.37 16.72 -10.47
C LEU A 527 -1.70 16.38 -9.13
N GLN A 528 -2.46 15.96 -8.13
CA GLN A 528 -1.89 15.54 -6.84
C GLN A 528 -1.08 14.26 -6.97
N GLU A 529 -1.52 13.33 -7.83
CA GLU A 529 -0.77 12.14 -8.21
C GLU A 529 0.52 12.47 -8.94
N TYR A 530 0.47 13.34 -9.95
CA TYR A 530 1.68 13.81 -10.62
C TYR A 530 2.67 14.44 -9.62
N ASN A 531 2.19 15.30 -8.72
CA ASN A 531 3.03 15.89 -7.67
C ASN A 531 3.53 14.87 -6.63
N ALA A 532 2.86 13.73 -6.46
CA ALA A 532 3.35 12.64 -5.63
C ALA A 532 4.54 11.92 -6.29
N ARG A 533 4.54 11.86 -7.63
CA ARG A 533 5.62 11.35 -8.48
C ARG A 533 6.81 12.30 -8.64
N ASP A 534 6.58 13.60 -8.73
CA ASP A 534 7.61 14.64 -8.79
C ASP A 534 7.67 15.42 -7.48
N ARG A 535 8.42 14.90 -6.51
CA ARG A 535 8.36 15.40 -5.14
C ARG A 535 9.10 16.73 -4.96
N ASP A 536 10.11 17.00 -5.77
CA ASP A 536 10.88 18.24 -5.70
C ASP A 536 10.49 19.29 -6.76
N GLY A 537 9.57 18.93 -7.67
CA GLY A 537 8.95 19.80 -8.66
C GLY A 537 9.92 20.18 -9.77
N ASP A 538 10.87 19.31 -10.10
CA ASP A 538 11.89 19.55 -11.11
C ASP A 538 11.56 18.93 -12.48
N GLY A 539 10.42 18.24 -12.59
CA GLY A 539 9.96 17.56 -13.80
C GLY A 539 10.51 16.14 -13.96
N VAL A 540 11.40 15.69 -13.07
CA VAL A 540 11.95 14.33 -13.10
C VAL A 540 11.26 13.49 -12.04
N ILE A 541 10.75 12.34 -12.45
CA ILE A 541 10.08 11.41 -11.53
C ILE A 541 11.10 10.85 -10.52
N ASP A 542 11.00 11.29 -9.27
CA ASP A 542 11.84 10.88 -8.14
C ASP A 542 11.04 10.47 -6.88
N GLY A 543 9.71 10.53 -6.98
CA GLY A 543 8.73 10.30 -5.93
C GLY A 543 8.02 8.95 -6.03
N ARG A 544 6.77 8.93 -5.56
CA ARG A 544 5.92 7.74 -5.37
C ARG A 544 5.23 7.34 -6.66
N SER A 545 5.05 6.05 -6.92
CA SER A 545 4.45 5.58 -8.17
C SER A 545 2.93 5.43 -8.06
N THR A 546 2.17 6.38 -8.59
CA THR A 546 0.69 6.33 -8.71
C THR A 546 0.23 6.15 -10.17
N ASP A 547 -1.01 5.72 -10.37
CA ASP A 547 -1.69 5.61 -11.66
C ASP A 547 -3.11 6.24 -11.56
N PRO A 548 -3.38 7.36 -12.26
CA PRO A 548 -4.62 8.14 -12.13
C PRO A 548 -5.90 7.44 -12.58
N LEU A 549 -5.77 6.25 -13.16
CA LEU A 549 -6.89 5.44 -13.60
C LEU A 549 -7.05 4.15 -12.78
N ASN A 550 -6.21 3.94 -11.75
CA ASN A 550 -6.21 2.74 -10.94
C ASN A 550 -6.04 3.07 -9.45
N PRO A 551 -7.09 2.88 -8.62
CA PRO A 551 -7.11 3.41 -7.26
C PRO A 551 -6.24 2.63 -6.24
N ASP A 552 -5.52 1.63 -6.71
CA ASP A 552 -4.65 0.71 -5.94
C ASP A 552 -3.60 0.19 -6.94
N THR A 553 -2.51 0.94 -7.10
CA THR A 553 -1.53 0.79 -8.17
C THR A 553 -0.80 -0.55 -8.11
N ASP A 554 -0.44 -1.02 -6.90
CA ASP A 554 0.27 -2.28 -6.70
C ASP A 554 -0.64 -3.49 -6.41
N GLY A 555 -1.91 -3.25 -6.09
CA GLY A 555 -2.93 -4.26 -5.85
C GLY A 555 -2.85 -4.93 -4.48
N ASP A 556 -2.27 -4.29 -3.47
CA ASP A 556 -2.16 -4.80 -2.11
C ASP A 556 -3.46 -4.61 -1.28
N GLY A 557 -4.33 -3.70 -1.74
CA GLY A 557 -5.64 -3.38 -1.15
C GLY A 557 -5.68 -2.08 -0.34
N LEU A 558 -4.58 -1.35 -0.22
CA LEU A 558 -4.52 0.04 0.24
C LEU A 558 -4.73 0.98 -0.96
N LEU A 559 -5.39 2.12 -0.74
CA LEU A 559 -5.63 3.07 -1.84
C LEU A 559 -4.45 4.03 -1.96
N ASP A 560 -4.04 4.36 -3.18
CA ASP A 560 -2.92 5.26 -3.49
C ASP A 560 -3.04 6.59 -2.71
N GLY A 561 -4.24 7.20 -2.69
CA GLY A 561 -4.52 8.40 -1.91
C GLY A 561 -4.23 8.27 -0.42
N ILE A 562 -4.50 7.12 0.21
CA ILE A 562 -4.18 6.86 1.63
C ILE A 562 -2.67 6.79 1.84
N GLU A 563 -1.97 6.11 0.93
CA GLU A 563 -0.52 5.91 1.00
C GLU A 563 0.25 7.22 0.83
N VAL A 564 -0.21 8.06 -0.10
CA VAL A 564 0.42 9.33 -0.40
C VAL A 564 0.12 10.36 0.69
N MET A 565 -1.14 10.51 1.10
CA MET A 565 -1.52 11.44 2.18
C MET A 565 -0.92 11.00 3.52
N GLY A 566 -0.94 9.69 3.78
CA GLY A 566 -0.42 9.06 4.98
C GLY A 566 -1.44 9.00 6.13
N TRP A 567 -1.09 8.22 7.16
CA TRP A 567 -1.90 8.02 8.35
C TRP A 567 -1.05 8.14 9.63
N GLU A 568 -1.72 8.25 10.78
CA GLU A 568 -1.06 8.36 12.08
C GLU A 568 -1.09 7.02 12.83
N ILE A 569 0.09 6.49 13.17
CA ILE A 569 0.25 5.32 14.02
C ILE A 569 0.70 5.70 15.44
N LEU A 570 0.58 4.77 16.37
CA LEU A 570 1.06 4.92 17.74
C LEU A 570 2.14 3.88 18.02
N VAL A 571 3.35 4.37 18.32
CA VAL A 571 4.52 3.56 18.66
C VAL A 571 4.85 3.78 20.13
N VAL A 572 4.95 2.70 20.88
CA VAL A 572 5.40 2.70 22.27
C VAL A 572 6.88 2.35 22.26
N SER A 573 7.73 3.37 22.35
CA SER A 573 9.17 3.19 22.50
C SER A 573 9.75 4.20 23.49
N SER A 574 10.13 3.70 24.67
CA SER A 574 10.52 4.56 25.82
C SER A 574 9.49 5.69 26.12
N GLY A 575 8.20 5.43 25.84
CA GLY A 575 7.09 6.38 25.89
C GLY A 575 6.15 6.26 24.68
N VAL A 576 5.01 6.95 24.71
CA VAL A 576 4.00 6.88 23.63
C VAL A 576 4.25 7.99 22.60
N ASN A 577 4.64 7.62 21.39
CA ASN A 577 4.90 8.51 20.26
C ASN A 577 3.87 8.32 19.16
N ARG A 578 3.42 9.43 18.55
CA ARG A 578 2.58 9.41 17.34
C ARG A 578 3.47 9.66 16.13
N VAL A 579 3.40 8.78 15.13
CA VAL A 579 4.25 8.81 13.94
C VAL A 579 3.35 8.91 12.72
N TRP A 580 3.71 9.80 11.79
CA TRP A 580 3.05 9.90 10.49
C TRP A 580 3.73 8.94 9.52
N VAL A 581 2.95 8.03 8.95
CA VAL A 581 3.41 6.96 8.06
C VAL A 581 2.85 7.22 6.66
N THR A 582 3.65 6.87 5.67
CA THR A 582 3.29 6.90 4.25
C THR A 582 3.97 5.71 3.59
N SER A 583 3.43 5.21 2.49
CA SER A 583 4.04 4.14 1.68
C SER A 583 4.25 4.59 0.23
N ASP A 584 4.82 3.72 -0.61
CA ASP A 584 4.93 3.89 -2.06
C ASP A 584 3.85 3.04 -2.77
N PRO A 585 2.83 3.66 -3.40
CA PRO A 585 1.69 2.93 -3.99
C PRO A 585 2.04 1.99 -5.14
N GLY A 586 3.25 2.11 -5.68
CA GLY A 586 3.76 1.17 -6.69
C GLY A 586 4.41 -0.08 -6.12
N ASN A 587 4.47 -0.24 -4.80
CA ASN A 587 5.19 -1.31 -4.15
C ASN A 587 4.44 -1.92 -2.96
N TRP A 588 3.90 -3.12 -3.18
CA TRP A 588 3.09 -3.91 -2.24
C TRP A 588 3.69 -4.20 -0.84
N ASP A 589 4.94 -3.83 -0.60
CA ASP A 589 5.76 -4.03 0.60
C ASP A 589 6.87 -2.96 0.57
N THR A 590 6.55 -1.76 1.06
CA THR A 590 7.38 -0.57 0.88
C THR A 590 8.76 -0.69 1.52
N ASP A 591 8.85 -1.27 2.72
CA ASP A 591 10.12 -1.42 3.46
C ASP A 591 10.80 -2.79 3.30
N GLY A 592 10.11 -3.77 2.72
CA GLY A 592 10.65 -5.06 2.31
C GLY A 592 10.77 -6.07 3.44
N ASP A 593 10.00 -5.94 4.52
CA ASP A 593 10.01 -6.85 5.66
C ASP A 593 9.14 -8.11 5.43
N GLY A 594 8.25 -8.08 4.43
CA GLY A 594 7.35 -9.16 4.03
C GLY A 594 5.90 -9.04 4.53
N LEU A 595 5.56 -7.97 5.23
CA LEU A 595 4.20 -7.48 5.37
C LEU A 595 3.80 -6.68 4.12
N THR A 596 2.50 -6.41 4.01
CA THR A 596 2.01 -5.53 2.94
C THR A 596 1.55 -4.27 3.59
N ASP A 597 1.64 -3.15 2.88
CA ASP A 597 1.32 -1.83 3.41
C ASP A 597 -0.13 -1.80 3.93
N PHE A 598 -1.06 -2.49 3.26
CA PHE A 598 -2.43 -2.71 3.73
C PHE A 598 -2.52 -3.44 5.09
N LYS A 599 -1.70 -4.47 5.31
CA LYS A 599 -1.69 -5.21 6.58
C LYS A 599 -1.17 -4.34 7.70
N GLU A 600 -0.12 -3.58 7.43
CA GLU A 600 0.49 -2.68 8.38
C GLU A 600 -0.46 -1.55 8.74
N PHE A 601 -1.19 -0.99 7.78
CA PHE A 601 -2.22 0.02 8.01
C PHE A 601 -3.28 -0.41 9.04
N GLY A 602 -3.76 -1.65 9.00
CA GLY A 602 -4.99 -2.02 9.72
C GLY A 602 -5.02 -3.32 10.51
N THR A 603 -4.01 -4.19 10.41
CA THR A 603 -4.10 -5.56 10.97
C THR A 603 -3.01 -5.94 11.96
N VAL A 604 -1.85 -5.26 11.92
CA VAL A 604 -0.69 -5.60 12.74
C VAL A 604 -0.84 -5.07 14.18
N CYS A 605 -1.19 -3.78 14.31
CA CYS A 605 -1.46 -3.11 15.59
C CYS A 605 -2.82 -2.39 15.56
N ASP A 606 -3.34 -1.98 16.73
CA ASP A 606 -4.64 -1.30 16.86
C ASP A 606 -4.77 -0.02 15.99
N LEU A 607 -3.64 0.63 15.68
CA LEU A 607 -3.54 1.80 14.80
C LEU A 607 -2.55 1.58 13.64
N GLY A 608 -2.12 0.34 13.43
CA GLY A 608 -1.14 -0.04 12.41
C GLY A 608 0.34 0.07 12.80
N SER A 609 1.20 -0.57 12.02
CA SER A 609 2.67 -0.47 12.05
C SER A 609 3.19 0.46 10.93
N ASN A 610 4.50 0.65 10.84
CA ASN A 610 5.12 1.62 9.94
C ASN A 610 5.61 0.97 8.63
N ALA A 611 4.77 1.03 7.60
CA ALA A 611 5.08 0.46 6.27
C ALA A 611 6.32 1.02 5.55
N SER A 612 6.91 2.11 6.05
CA SER A 612 8.17 2.67 5.53
C SER A 612 9.39 2.25 6.34
N ASN A 613 9.23 1.47 7.41
CA ASN A 613 10.30 1.11 8.32
C ASN A 613 10.05 -0.26 8.97
N ALA A 614 10.80 -1.26 8.49
CA ALA A 614 10.68 -2.66 8.85
C ALA A 614 10.77 -3.01 10.34
N ASP A 615 11.19 -2.08 11.20
CA ASP A 615 11.30 -2.21 12.66
C ASP A 615 10.63 -0.98 13.29
N THR A 616 9.34 -1.08 13.55
CA THR A 616 8.49 0.06 13.90
C THR A 616 8.86 0.70 15.23
N ASP A 617 9.14 -0.10 16.26
CA ASP A 617 9.46 0.37 17.61
C ASP A 617 10.97 0.45 17.94
N ASN A 618 11.83 -0.02 17.02
CA ASN A 618 13.30 0.04 17.07
C ASN A 618 13.92 -0.82 18.17
N ASP A 619 13.31 -1.94 18.51
CA ASP A 619 13.84 -2.91 19.47
C ASP A 619 14.86 -3.89 18.84
N GLY A 620 14.94 -3.92 17.50
CA GLY A 620 15.84 -4.75 16.71
C GLY A 620 15.21 -6.01 16.10
N LEU A 621 13.90 -6.19 16.20
CA LEU A 621 13.09 -7.17 15.50
C LEU A 621 12.36 -6.50 14.33
N ASP A 622 12.00 -7.28 13.30
CA ASP A 622 11.19 -6.77 12.20
C ASP A 622 9.70 -7.10 12.41
N ASP A 623 8.82 -6.22 11.94
CA ASP A 623 7.38 -6.28 12.23
C ASP A 623 6.77 -7.60 11.73
N TYR A 624 7.20 -8.09 10.56
CA TYR A 624 6.83 -9.41 10.04
C TYR A 624 7.19 -10.56 10.99
N THR A 625 8.40 -10.54 11.56
CA THR A 625 8.87 -11.59 12.47
C THR A 625 8.04 -11.63 13.73
N GLU A 626 7.71 -10.47 14.29
CA GLU A 626 6.95 -10.37 15.52
C GLU A 626 5.46 -10.75 15.32
N ALA A 627 4.81 -10.17 14.32
CA ALA A 627 3.36 -10.33 14.11
C ALA A 627 2.96 -11.66 13.45
N ILE A 628 3.77 -12.17 12.51
CA ILE A 628 3.37 -13.30 11.64
C ILE A 628 4.22 -14.55 11.88
N ASN A 629 5.55 -14.41 11.88
CA ASN A 629 6.44 -15.56 12.03
C ASN A 629 6.38 -16.09 13.47
N GLY A 630 6.40 -15.18 14.44
CA GLY A 630 6.48 -15.43 15.86
C GLY A 630 7.78 -16.12 16.28
N PHE A 631 7.82 -16.46 17.55
CA PHE A 631 8.92 -17.12 18.24
C PHE A 631 8.45 -18.44 18.87
N ASP A 632 9.40 -19.28 19.29
CA ASP A 632 9.12 -20.56 19.95
C ASP A 632 9.88 -20.62 21.27
N TRP A 633 9.14 -20.75 22.36
CA TRP A 633 9.68 -20.98 23.69
C TRP A 633 9.37 -22.42 24.13
N GLN A 634 10.40 -23.26 24.20
CA GLN A 634 10.30 -24.65 24.66
C GLN A 634 9.25 -25.52 23.93
N GLY A 635 8.89 -25.17 22.69
CA GLY A 635 7.91 -25.86 21.85
C GLY A 635 6.53 -25.22 21.81
N ASP A 636 6.31 -24.11 22.53
CA ASP A 636 5.08 -23.32 22.50
C ASP A 636 5.33 -22.01 21.72
N PRO A 637 4.56 -21.75 20.65
CA PRO A 637 4.74 -20.55 19.84
C PRO A 637 4.13 -19.33 20.52
N TYR A 638 4.82 -18.20 20.42
CA TYR A 638 4.39 -16.91 20.93
C TYR A 638 4.76 -15.78 19.95
N SER A 639 4.26 -14.57 20.18
CA SER A 639 4.53 -13.37 19.40
C SER A 639 4.71 -12.18 20.34
N THR A 640 5.46 -11.19 19.89
CA THR A 640 5.65 -9.87 20.51
C THR A 640 4.87 -8.83 19.69
N SER A 641 4.88 -7.58 20.15
CA SER A 641 4.11 -6.48 19.57
C SER A 641 5.03 -5.55 18.77
N PRO A 642 4.89 -5.44 17.43
CA PRO A 642 5.74 -4.58 16.59
C PRO A 642 5.70 -3.08 16.90
N CYS A 643 4.68 -2.65 17.64
CA CYS A 643 4.48 -1.26 18.01
C CYS A 643 4.81 -0.98 19.47
N MET A 644 5.42 -1.93 20.19
CA MET A 644 5.77 -1.81 21.60
C MET A 644 7.11 -2.50 21.88
N ASP A 645 8.11 -1.69 22.21
CA ASP A 645 9.50 -2.13 22.41
C ASP A 645 9.71 -3.12 23.58
N ASP A 646 8.70 -3.29 24.43
CA ASP A 646 8.65 -4.15 25.63
C ASP A 646 7.21 -4.68 25.81
N THR A 647 6.92 -5.86 25.26
CA THR A 647 5.55 -6.39 25.16
C THR A 647 4.94 -6.72 26.52
N ASP A 648 5.72 -7.24 27.48
CA ASP A 648 5.23 -7.62 28.81
C ASP A 648 5.49 -6.60 29.92
N ASN A 649 6.14 -5.49 29.58
CA ASN A 649 6.39 -4.30 30.40
C ASN A 649 7.24 -4.59 31.65
N ASP A 650 8.23 -5.47 31.51
CA ASP A 650 9.14 -5.84 32.60
C ASP A 650 10.42 -4.98 32.64
N GLY A 651 10.65 -4.21 31.57
CA GLY A 651 11.76 -3.29 31.37
C GLY A 651 12.88 -3.78 30.46
N LEU A 652 12.86 -5.04 30.01
CA LEU A 652 13.70 -5.54 28.90
C LEU A 652 13.01 -5.27 27.57
N LEU A 653 13.82 -5.21 26.50
CA LEU A 653 13.28 -5.02 25.16
C LEU A 653 13.08 -6.38 24.51
N ASP A 654 11.99 -6.57 23.76
CA ASP A 654 11.63 -7.87 23.17
C ASP A 654 12.80 -8.43 22.31
N GLY A 655 13.46 -7.57 21.54
CA GLY A 655 14.64 -7.91 20.75
C GLY A 655 15.85 -8.40 21.55
N GLU A 656 16.10 -7.86 22.75
CA GLU A 656 17.15 -8.34 23.67
C GLU A 656 16.77 -9.70 24.28
N GLU A 657 15.50 -9.90 24.59
CA GLU A 657 15.01 -11.12 25.23
C GLU A 657 14.99 -12.31 24.27
N VAL A 658 14.67 -12.08 23.00
CA VAL A 658 14.73 -13.12 21.95
C VAL A 658 16.16 -13.36 21.47
N ILE A 659 16.98 -12.31 21.41
CA ILE A 659 18.37 -12.36 20.94
C ILE A 659 19.32 -11.95 22.06
N ALA A 660 20.01 -12.93 22.64
CA ALA A 660 21.02 -12.72 23.68
C ALA A 660 21.94 -11.51 23.38
N GLY A 661 21.76 -10.42 24.10
CA GLY A 661 22.52 -9.19 23.87
C GLY A 661 23.51 -8.86 24.98
N ALA A 662 23.36 -7.69 25.61
CA ALA A 662 24.37 -7.14 26.51
C ALA A 662 24.54 -7.92 27.82
N ASP A 663 23.46 -8.50 28.35
CA ASP A 663 23.48 -9.27 29.60
C ASP A 663 23.72 -10.77 29.39
N ASN A 664 23.49 -11.28 28.17
CA ASN A 664 23.54 -12.69 27.75
C ASN A 664 22.43 -13.59 28.30
N TYR A 665 21.33 -13.03 28.78
CA TYR A 665 20.12 -13.79 29.07
C TYR A 665 19.19 -13.77 27.86
N VAL A 666 18.34 -14.78 27.77
CA VAL A 666 17.28 -14.92 26.75
C VAL A 666 16.08 -15.38 27.54
N THR A 667 15.17 -14.45 27.79
CA THR A 667 13.95 -14.58 28.60
C THR A 667 12.74 -14.66 27.69
N HIS A 668 11.56 -14.84 28.27
CA HIS A 668 10.34 -14.97 27.50
C HIS A 668 9.68 -13.60 27.31
N ALA A 669 9.91 -12.97 26.16
CA ALA A 669 9.47 -11.60 25.80
C ALA A 669 7.95 -11.28 25.79
N ASN A 670 7.11 -12.12 26.36
CA ASN A 670 5.70 -11.77 26.59
C ASN A 670 5.18 -12.27 27.95
N ASN A 671 6.13 -12.67 28.80
CA ASN A 671 5.93 -13.17 30.12
C ASN A 671 7.01 -12.57 31.03
N SER A 672 6.63 -11.50 31.72
CA SER A 672 7.48 -10.65 32.54
C SER A 672 8.24 -11.33 33.70
N ASP A 673 8.03 -12.63 33.94
CA ASP A 673 8.65 -13.46 35.00
C ASP A 673 8.87 -14.87 34.42
N THR A 674 10.01 -15.09 33.79
CA THR A 674 10.29 -16.29 32.98
C THR A 674 10.40 -17.55 33.83
N ASP A 675 10.98 -17.47 35.01
CA ASP A 675 11.20 -18.62 35.89
C ASP A 675 10.13 -18.79 37.00
N ASN A 676 9.15 -17.89 37.03
CA ASN A 676 7.94 -17.89 37.87
C ASN A 676 8.25 -17.83 39.36
N ASP A 677 9.18 -16.96 39.74
CA ASP A 677 9.63 -16.81 41.11
C ASP A 677 9.12 -15.52 41.79
N SER A 678 8.28 -14.76 41.08
CA SER A 678 7.67 -13.46 41.42
C SER A 678 8.58 -12.23 41.34
N LEU A 679 9.79 -12.38 40.80
CA LEU A 679 10.64 -11.29 40.37
C LEU A 679 10.52 -11.09 38.87
N LEU A 680 10.48 -9.83 38.41
CA LEU A 680 10.42 -9.58 36.97
C LEU A 680 11.80 -9.71 36.32
N ASP A 681 11.90 -10.27 35.13
CA ASP A 681 13.20 -10.57 34.50
C ASP A 681 14.05 -9.29 34.33
N GLY A 682 13.44 -8.20 33.87
CA GLY A 682 14.07 -6.89 33.80
C GLY A 682 14.52 -6.33 35.16
N GLN A 683 13.84 -6.67 36.26
CA GLN A 683 14.28 -6.29 37.60
C GLN A 683 15.51 -7.07 38.08
N GLU A 684 15.68 -8.30 37.63
CA GLU A 684 16.85 -9.13 37.94
C GLU A 684 18.10 -8.62 37.24
N VAL A 685 17.94 -8.20 35.98
CA VAL A 685 19.06 -7.90 35.09
C VAL A 685 19.39 -6.41 35.04
N LEU A 686 18.39 -5.54 34.82
CA LEU A 686 18.59 -4.10 34.62
C LEU A 686 18.48 -3.31 35.93
N PHE A 687 17.46 -3.62 36.73
CA PHE A 687 17.12 -2.86 37.93
C PHE A 687 17.48 -3.59 39.22
N VAL A 688 18.76 -3.95 39.42
CA VAL A 688 19.23 -4.27 40.78
C VAL A 688 19.12 -2.98 41.61
N PRO A 689 18.04 -2.75 42.38
CA PRO A 689 17.72 -1.41 42.85
C PRO A 689 18.54 -1.08 44.11
N ARG A 690 19.46 -1.96 44.48
CA ARG A 690 20.20 -1.94 45.74
C ARG A 690 21.68 -1.77 45.44
N PRO A 691 22.37 -0.78 46.05
CA PRO A 691 23.78 -0.48 45.77
C PRO A 691 24.80 -1.61 46.10
N TRP A 692 24.35 -2.83 46.41
CA TRP A 692 25.13 -3.86 47.09
C TRP A 692 24.76 -5.32 46.82
N GLN A 693 23.81 -5.61 45.93
CA GLN A 693 23.52 -6.98 45.46
C GLN A 693 24.06 -7.17 44.04
N ASN A 694 24.34 -8.42 43.67
CA ASN A 694 24.62 -8.76 42.27
C ASN A 694 23.29 -9.14 41.59
N PRO A 695 23.22 -9.09 40.25
CA PRO A 695 22.09 -9.61 39.50
C PRO A 695 21.79 -11.07 39.87
N THR A 696 20.51 -11.41 39.93
CA THR A 696 20.00 -12.79 39.94
C THR A 696 19.91 -13.32 38.50
N ASN A 697 19.44 -14.54 38.31
CA ASN A 697 19.37 -15.18 37.01
C ASN A 697 17.91 -15.44 36.64
N PRO A 698 17.34 -14.73 35.65
CA PRO A 698 15.91 -14.79 35.32
C PRO A 698 15.41 -16.10 34.70
N LEU A 699 16.30 -17.09 34.60
CA LEU A 699 15.99 -18.43 34.12
C LEU A 699 16.07 -19.48 35.24
N ASN A 700 16.29 -19.04 36.47
CA ASN A 700 16.52 -19.90 37.61
C ASN A 700 16.02 -19.25 38.90
N ASN A 701 14.81 -19.66 39.26
CA ASN A 701 14.05 -19.25 40.42
C ASN A 701 14.68 -19.41 41.81
N ASP A 702 15.96 -19.82 41.91
CA ASP A 702 16.75 -19.99 43.14
C ASP A 702 18.23 -19.89 42.74
N THR A 703 18.72 -18.66 42.57
CA THR A 703 20.03 -18.34 41.99
C THR A 703 21.20 -18.80 42.85
N ASP A 704 21.07 -18.79 44.17
CA ASP A 704 22.14 -19.20 45.09
C ASP A 704 22.04 -20.67 45.56
N ALA A 705 20.95 -21.36 45.19
CA ALA A 705 20.67 -22.76 45.45
C ALA A 705 20.57 -23.11 46.94
N ASP A 706 20.00 -22.22 47.74
CA ASP A 706 19.71 -22.44 49.16
C ASP A 706 18.29 -22.98 49.43
N GLY A 707 17.42 -22.94 48.41
CA GLY A 707 16.07 -23.50 48.44
C GLY A 707 14.97 -22.49 48.71
N MET A 708 15.29 -21.20 48.77
CA MET A 708 14.35 -20.09 48.74
C MET A 708 14.27 -19.51 47.32
N LEU A 709 13.16 -18.82 47.01
CA LEU A 709 12.94 -18.25 45.66
C LEU A 709 13.47 -16.82 45.62
N ASP A 710 14.10 -16.41 44.51
CA ASP A 710 14.76 -15.10 44.44
C ASP A 710 13.74 -13.97 44.63
N GLY A 711 12.60 -14.01 43.94
CA GLY A 711 11.51 -13.05 44.11
C GLY A 711 10.92 -13.01 45.53
N TRP A 712 10.88 -14.13 46.25
CA TRP A 712 10.43 -14.15 47.64
C TRP A 712 11.42 -13.47 48.58
N GLU A 713 12.72 -13.75 48.40
CA GLU A 713 13.81 -13.10 49.15
C GLU A 713 13.90 -11.59 48.83
N MET A 714 13.54 -11.23 47.59
CA MET A 714 13.66 -9.89 47.02
C MET A 714 12.42 -9.01 47.21
N GLN A 715 11.76 -9.04 48.36
CA GLN A 715 10.59 -8.17 48.59
C GLN A 715 10.95 -6.75 49.07
N VAL A 716 10.48 -5.73 48.34
CA VAL A 716 10.72 -4.28 48.57
C VAL A 716 9.40 -3.50 48.50
N GLU A 717 9.18 -2.50 49.35
CA GLU A 717 7.97 -1.68 49.34
C GLU A 717 8.03 -0.65 48.18
N ALA A 718 7.72 -1.10 46.97
CA ALA A 718 7.48 -0.22 45.82
C ALA A 718 6.06 0.34 45.87
N ILE A 719 5.92 1.66 45.66
CA ILE A 719 4.61 2.34 45.62
C ILE A 719 3.78 1.87 44.40
N GLU A 720 4.46 1.32 43.39
CA GLU A 720 3.88 0.81 42.15
C GLU A 720 3.43 -0.65 42.29
N ASP A 721 4.18 -1.51 42.98
CA ASP A 721 3.92 -2.96 43.01
C ASP A 721 3.14 -3.46 44.23
N ASN A 722 2.84 -2.60 45.21
CA ASN A 722 1.98 -2.91 46.36
C ASN A 722 2.38 -4.19 47.15
N THR A 723 3.66 -4.54 47.15
CA THR A 723 4.23 -5.68 47.90
C THR A 723 4.73 -5.25 49.27
N ARG A 724 4.51 -6.09 50.29
CA ARG A 724 5.11 -5.95 51.65
C ARG A 724 6.56 -6.43 51.57
N SER A 725 7.50 -5.87 52.35
CA SER A 725 8.96 -6.07 52.13
C SER A 725 9.69 -6.87 53.22
N HIS A 726 10.66 -7.70 52.80
CA HIS A 726 11.54 -8.54 53.63
C HIS A 726 13.02 -8.06 53.67
N SER A 727 13.32 -6.86 53.15
CA SER A 727 14.70 -6.36 53.07
C SER A 727 15.25 -5.85 54.40
N LEU A 728 15.59 -6.77 55.31
CA LEU A 728 16.26 -6.46 56.57
C LEU A 728 17.76 -6.29 56.38
N TRP A 729 18.36 -5.31 57.06
CA TRP A 729 19.80 -5.03 56.99
C TRP A 729 20.41 -5.00 58.39
N VAL A 730 21.25 -5.99 58.69
CA VAL A 730 21.86 -6.15 60.03
C VAL A 730 23.28 -5.58 60.09
N VAL A 731 23.54 -4.73 61.10
CA VAL A 731 24.85 -4.08 61.29
C VAL A 731 25.31 -4.19 62.74
N THR A 732 26.58 -4.55 62.93
CA THR A 732 27.17 -4.77 64.27
C THR A 732 27.75 -3.51 64.93
N GLU A 733 27.94 -2.44 64.17
CA GLU A 733 28.43 -1.14 64.69
C GLU A 733 27.75 0.01 63.94
N ALA A 734 27.76 1.20 64.55
CA ALA A 734 27.17 2.40 63.96
C ALA A 734 27.80 2.76 62.59
N TRP A 735 26.97 3.14 61.62
CA TRP A 735 27.37 3.30 60.23
C TRP A 735 26.66 4.47 59.53
N LEU A 736 27.19 4.86 58.37
CA LEU A 736 26.69 5.97 57.56
C LEU A 736 25.95 5.41 56.33
N PRO A 737 24.62 5.55 56.23
CA PRO A 737 23.88 5.12 55.05
C PRO A 737 24.22 5.95 53.80
N PRO A 738 24.00 5.40 52.58
CA PRO A 738 24.22 6.14 51.33
C PRO A 738 23.40 7.42 51.29
N GLY A 739 24.00 8.49 50.75
CA GLY A 739 23.37 9.82 50.73
C GLY A 739 23.54 10.62 52.02
N CYS A 740 24.09 10.03 53.09
CA CYS A 740 24.39 10.73 54.33
C CYS A 740 25.84 11.21 54.42
N GLU A 741 26.03 12.51 54.64
CA GLU A 741 27.35 13.13 54.76
C GLU A 741 27.86 13.21 56.21
N SER A 742 26.99 12.99 57.22
CA SER A 742 27.35 13.11 58.64
C SER A 742 26.61 12.13 59.56
N MET A 743 27.36 11.50 60.46
CA MET A 743 26.83 10.55 61.47
C MET A 743 25.84 11.23 62.42
N SER A 744 25.93 12.56 62.58
CA SER A 744 25.04 13.32 63.44
C SER A 744 23.71 13.71 62.78
N GLU A 745 23.60 13.59 61.46
CA GLU A 745 22.44 14.06 60.69
C GLU A 745 21.54 12.89 60.26
N CYS A 746 22.15 11.78 59.87
CA CYS A 746 21.42 10.58 59.46
C CYS A 746 22.28 9.30 59.57
N GLY A 747 23.19 9.25 60.54
CA GLY A 747 23.90 8.01 60.89
C GLY A 747 22.97 7.04 61.62
N LEU A 748 23.16 5.75 61.40
CA LEU A 748 22.39 4.67 62.04
C LEU A 748 23.28 3.96 63.07
N GLU A 749 22.66 3.51 64.16
CA GLU A 749 23.34 2.75 65.22
C GLU A 749 23.44 1.25 64.82
N ASP A 750 23.99 0.41 65.69
CA ASP A 750 23.98 -1.04 65.50
C ASP A 750 22.56 -1.62 65.64
N GLY A 751 22.20 -2.60 64.81
CA GLY A 751 20.85 -3.19 64.77
C GLY A 751 20.37 -3.57 63.36
N GLY A 752 19.11 -4.00 63.27
CA GLY A 752 18.41 -4.34 62.03
C GLY A 752 17.59 -3.17 61.47
N TYR A 753 17.80 -2.82 60.21
CA TYR A 753 17.12 -1.71 59.52
C TYR A 753 16.52 -2.16 58.19
N MET A 754 15.28 -1.73 57.92
CA MET A 754 14.59 -2.01 56.66
C MET A 754 14.96 -1.00 55.57
N TRP A 755 15.11 -1.46 54.33
CA TRP A 755 15.32 -0.59 53.17
C TRP A 755 14.01 -0.40 52.37
N LYS A 756 13.67 0.85 52.04
CA LYS A 756 12.39 1.15 51.35
C LYS A 756 12.53 1.14 49.83
N ASN A 757 13.40 1.98 49.27
CA ASN A 757 13.81 1.98 47.86
C ASN A 757 14.94 3.01 47.65
N TRP A 758 15.45 3.16 46.43
CA TRP A 758 16.53 4.11 46.13
C TRP A 758 16.18 5.58 46.41
N LEU A 759 14.91 5.98 46.27
CA LEU A 759 14.43 7.34 46.55
C LEU A 759 14.16 7.59 48.04
N GLY A 760 13.68 6.58 48.77
CA GLY A 760 13.29 6.63 50.18
C GLY A 760 14.41 6.28 51.15
N GLY A 761 15.44 5.56 50.69
CA GLY A 761 16.57 5.12 51.51
C GLY A 761 16.17 4.11 52.60
N PHE A 762 16.95 4.06 53.68
CA PHE A 762 16.66 3.25 54.86
C PHE A 762 15.57 3.89 55.74
N ILE A 763 14.72 3.05 56.32
CA ILE A 763 13.81 3.48 57.37
C ILE A 763 14.65 3.77 58.62
N ASN A 764 14.59 5.01 59.12
CA ASN A 764 15.39 5.47 60.27
C ASN A 764 14.93 4.90 61.64
N VAL A 765 14.13 3.84 61.62
CA VAL A 765 13.64 3.13 62.81
C VAL A 765 14.25 1.74 62.77
N LYS A 766 14.92 1.37 63.85
CA LYS A 766 15.48 0.02 64.04
C LYS A 766 14.31 -0.95 64.23
N LYS A 767 14.27 -2.03 63.45
CA LYS A 767 13.25 -3.10 63.57
C LYS A 767 13.64 -4.09 64.68
N PHE A 768 14.93 -4.44 64.77
CA PHE A 768 15.43 -5.43 65.71
C PHE A 768 16.75 -5.00 66.36
N GLU A 769 16.91 -5.28 67.65
CA GLU A 769 18.18 -5.23 68.37
C GLU A 769 19.01 -6.50 68.13
N LEU A 770 20.35 -6.39 68.13
CA LEU A 770 21.24 -7.54 67.94
C LEU A 770 21.08 -8.64 69.00
N SER A 771 20.47 -8.32 70.15
CA SER A 771 20.16 -9.29 71.20
C SER A 771 18.89 -10.08 70.97
N GLU A 772 18.01 -9.59 70.09
CA GLU A 772 16.72 -10.23 69.75
C GLU A 772 16.94 -11.27 68.64
N MET A 773 17.84 -10.99 67.70
CA MET A 773 18.19 -11.90 66.61
C MET A 773 19.00 -13.12 67.07
N ASN A 774 18.64 -14.33 66.63
CA ASN A 774 19.40 -15.55 66.90
C ASN A 774 20.50 -15.82 65.87
N LEU A 775 21.58 -15.03 65.92
CA LEU A 775 22.71 -15.13 64.98
C LEU A 775 23.75 -16.20 65.35
N THR A 776 23.37 -17.28 66.02
CA THR A 776 24.32 -18.25 66.58
C THR A 776 25.01 -19.07 65.48
N ASN A 777 26.32 -18.90 65.32
CA ASN A 777 27.16 -19.43 64.21
C ASN A 777 27.01 -18.68 62.87
N PHE A 778 26.33 -17.53 62.87
CA PHE A 778 26.25 -16.62 61.73
C PHE A 778 27.46 -15.68 61.75
N ASN A 779 28.34 -15.77 60.74
CA ASN A 779 29.45 -14.83 60.57
C ASN A 779 29.04 -13.78 59.55
N ILE A 780 28.59 -12.61 60.04
CA ILE A 780 28.17 -11.50 59.20
C ILE A 780 29.32 -11.09 58.25
N PRO A 781 29.10 -11.06 56.93
CA PRO A 781 30.06 -10.56 55.95
C PRO A 781 30.59 -9.16 56.28
N THR A 782 31.88 -8.94 56.03
CA THR A 782 32.50 -7.61 56.21
C THR A 782 31.94 -6.61 55.19
N ASN A 783 31.58 -5.41 55.63
CA ASN A 783 31.07 -4.38 54.72
C ASN A 783 32.21 -3.51 54.16
N SER A 784 32.10 -3.09 52.90
CA SER A 784 33.04 -2.13 52.29
C SER A 784 32.76 -0.65 52.66
N LYS A 785 31.60 -0.34 53.24
CA LYS A 785 31.12 1.02 53.55
C LYS A 785 31.36 1.45 55.00
N CYS A 786 31.76 0.53 55.87
CA CYS A 786 32.12 0.77 57.28
C CYS A 786 33.26 -0.18 57.70
N ASP A 787 33.88 0.06 58.86
CA ASP A 787 34.79 -0.91 59.51
C ASP A 787 34.00 -1.97 60.32
N CYS A 788 32.73 -2.18 59.96
CA CYS A 788 31.78 -3.03 60.67
C CYS A 788 31.51 -4.34 59.91
N ASP A 789 31.22 -5.40 60.66
CA ASP A 789 30.65 -6.61 60.09
C ASP A 789 29.18 -6.29 59.81
N GLY A 790 28.81 -6.27 58.53
CA GLY A 790 27.51 -5.78 58.10
C GLY A 790 27.21 -6.17 56.67
N ARG A 791 26.48 -7.26 56.49
CA ARG A 791 25.50 -7.43 55.40
C ARG A 791 24.75 -8.73 55.64
N TRP A 792 23.45 -8.65 55.85
CA TRP A 792 22.52 -9.72 55.51
C TRP A 792 21.16 -9.07 55.31
N ALA A 793 20.69 -9.15 54.08
CA ALA A 793 19.29 -9.27 53.67
C ALA A 793 19.21 -10.67 53.06
N LEU A 794 18.02 -11.29 53.02
CA LEU A 794 17.78 -12.44 52.13
C LEU A 794 18.35 -12.05 50.75
N ASP A 795 19.42 -12.74 50.33
CA ASP A 795 20.29 -12.34 49.22
C ASP A 795 20.41 -13.50 48.24
N PRO A 796 19.49 -13.59 47.27
CA PRO A 796 19.46 -14.70 46.32
C PRO A 796 20.63 -14.68 45.33
N SER A 797 21.50 -13.67 45.38
CA SER A 797 22.51 -13.47 44.35
C SER A 797 23.61 -14.52 44.39
N ILE A 798 24.09 -14.92 43.22
CA ILE A 798 25.05 -16.03 43.09
C ILE A 798 26.31 -15.85 43.97
N GLY A 799 26.50 -16.79 44.91
CA GLY A 799 27.64 -16.80 45.83
C GLY A 799 27.47 -15.97 47.10
N SER A 800 26.24 -15.54 47.38
CA SER A 800 25.73 -15.21 48.71
C SER A 800 25.91 -16.36 49.71
N LEU A 801 25.56 -16.12 50.97
CA LEU A 801 25.56 -17.15 52.01
C LEU A 801 24.18 -17.80 52.04
N GLN A 802 24.14 -19.13 52.02
CA GLN A 802 22.90 -19.88 52.27
C GLN A 802 22.29 -19.41 53.58
N ASP A 803 21.05 -18.96 53.52
CA ASP A 803 20.38 -18.34 54.65
C ASP A 803 19.02 -18.97 55.02
N ASP A 804 18.64 -20.01 54.27
CA ASP A 804 17.53 -20.94 54.45
C ASP A 804 17.32 -21.50 55.89
N VAL A 805 18.41 -21.66 56.66
CA VAL A 805 18.39 -22.30 57.99
C VAL A 805 18.35 -21.33 59.17
N PHE A 806 18.36 -20.02 58.95
CA PHE A 806 18.34 -19.02 60.02
C PHE A 806 16.91 -18.64 60.41
N ASP A 807 16.81 -17.98 61.56
CA ASP A 807 15.57 -17.52 62.20
C ASP A 807 15.92 -16.12 62.75
N VAL A 808 15.48 -15.07 62.06
CA VAL A 808 16.02 -13.72 62.23
C VAL A 808 15.20 -12.85 63.17
N ASP A 809 13.89 -13.04 63.22
CA ASP A 809 12.98 -12.45 64.20
C ASP A 809 12.82 -13.31 65.47
N ASN A 810 13.40 -14.52 65.47
CA ASN A 810 13.52 -15.41 66.63
C ASN A 810 12.15 -15.91 67.13
N ASP A 811 11.25 -16.19 66.19
CA ASP A 811 9.90 -16.72 66.41
C ASP A 811 9.88 -18.27 66.48
N THR A 812 11.03 -18.92 66.26
CA THR A 812 11.29 -20.38 66.19
C THR A 812 11.04 -21.05 64.83
N LEU A 813 10.60 -20.30 63.83
CA LEU A 813 10.48 -20.72 62.44
C LEU A 813 11.76 -20.33 61.70
N THR A 814 12.24 -21.20 60.80
CA THR A 814 13.41 -20.85 59.97
C THR A 814 12.93 -20.14 58.71
N ASN A 815 13.69 -19.20 58.16
CA ASN A 815 13.40 -18.49 56.90
C ASN A 815 12.83 -19.40 55.80
N SER A 816 13.45 -20.56 55.53
CA SER A 816 12.96 -21.49 54.49
C SER A 816 11.61 -22.15 54.80
N ALA A 817 11.15 -22.12 56.04
CA ALA A 817 9.83 -22.59 56.49
C ALA A 817 8.74 -21.51 56.37
N GLU A 818 9.16 -20.25 56.31
CA GLU A 818 8.32 -19.05 56.21
C GLU A 818 7.94 -18.73 54.76
N GLY A 819 8.69 -19.27 53.80
CA GLY A 819 8.39 -19.11 52.37
C GLY A 819 6.95 -19.50 51.96
N PRO A 820 6.44 -18.94 50.85
CA PRO A 820 5.04 -19.03 50.40
C PRO A 820 4.55 -20.46 50.13
N GLU A 821 5.44 -21.34 49.69
CA GLU A 821 5.13 -22.77 49.50
C GLU A 821 4.95 -23.54 50.82
N ARG A 822 5.30 -22.91 51.95
CA ARG A 822 5.20 -23.44 53.30
C ARG A 822 4.27 -22.55 54.12
N TRP A 823 4.69 -21.93 55.21
CA TRP A 823 3.74 -21.23 56.07
C TRP A 823 3.34 -19.85 55.55
N ASN A 824 4.00 -19.34 54.50
CA ASN A 824 3.69 -18.03 53.91
C ASN A 824 3.69 -16.90 54.95
N THR A 825 4.70 -16.95 55.82
CA THR A 825 4.95 -15.99 56.88
C THR A 825 6.09 -15.05 56.50
N ASN A 826 6.21 -13.97 57.25
CA ASN A 826 7.15 -12.89 57.02
C ASN A 826 8.42 -13.14 57.84
N PRO A 827 9.55 -13.52 57.23
CA PRO A 827 10.80 -13.79 57.94
C PRO A 827 11.41 -12.60 58.67
N VAL A 828 10.78 -11.43 58.71
CA VAL A 828 11.28 -10.26 59.45
C VAL A 828 10.22 -9.69 60.38
N ASP A 829 9.16 -10.45 60.67
CA ASP A 829 8.07 -10.09 61.55
C ASP A 829 7.59 -11.35 62.27
N ASP A 830 7.82 -11.41 63.58
CA ASP A 830 7.56 -12.60 64.39
C ASP A 830 6.07 -12.96 64.52
N ASP A 831 5.18 -12.06 64.12
CA ASP A 831 3.71 -12.17 64.13
C ASP A 831 3.20 -11.64 62.78
N THR A 832 3.07 -12.53 61.80
CA THR A 832 2.78 -12.19 60.40
C THR A 832 1.38 -11.60 60.21
N ASP A 833 0.39 -12.15 60.91
CA ASP A 833 -1.02 -11.83 60.73
C ASP A 833 -1.56 -10.81 61.74
N GLY A 834 -0.82 -10.55 62.82
CA GLY A 834 -1.07 -9.53 63.82
C GLY A 834 -2.01 -9.98 64.95
N ASP A 835 -2.16 -11.28 65.18
CA ASP A 835 -3.03 -11.86 66.20
C ASP A 835 -2.38 -11.96 67.60
N LYS A 836 -1.09 -11.58 67.70
CA LYS A 836 -0.19 -11.58 68.87
C LYS A 836 0.47 -12.93 69.20
N LEU A 837 0.30 -13.94 68.38
CA LEU A 837 1.01 -15.21 68.52
C LEU A 837 2.27 -15.18 67.63
N PRO A 838 3.38 -15.78 68.07
CA PRO A 838 4.54 -15.90 67.20
C PRO A 838 4.36 -17.01 66.15
N ASP A 839 4.75 -16.77 64.89
CA ASP A 839 4.45 -17.68 63.78
C ASP A 839 4.96 -19.12 64.04
N GLY A 840 6.21 -19.27 64.50
CA GLY A 840 6.80 -20.56 64.83
C GLY A 840 6.10 -21.31 65.98
N TRP A 841 5.50 -20.59 66.93
CA TRP A 841 4.68 -21.16 68.01
C TRP A 841 3.39 -21.74 67.46
N GLU A 842 2.72 -20.99 66.60
CA GLU A 842 1.49 -21.39 65.92
C GLU A 842 1.71 -22.62 65.03
N VAL A 843 2.77 -22.60 64.21
CA VAL A 843 3.18 -23.74 63.37
C VAL A 843 3.36 -25.03 64.20
N TYR A 844 3.94 -24.92 65.39
CA TYR A 844 4.16 -26.06 66.26
C TYR A 844 2.83 -26.64 66.76
N TYR A 845 1.93 -25.80 67.27
CA TYR A 845 0.67 -26.26 67.85
C TYR A 845 -0.40 -26.59 66.82
N SER A 846 -0.45 -25.91 65.68
CA SER A 846 -1.29 -26.29 64.54
C SER A 846 -0.95 -27.68 64.01
N ARG A 847 0.34 -28.02 63.92
CA ARG A 847 0.78 -29.39 63.57
C ARG A 847 0.29 -30.40 64.61
N MET A 848 0.39 -30.07 65.90
CA MET A 848 -0.05 -30.93 66.99
C MET A 848 -1.58 -31.13 66.97
N ALA A 849 -2.35 -30.08 66.70
CA ALA A 849 -3.80 -30.11 66.55
C ALA A 849 -4.25 -31.05 65.41
N MET A 850 -3.57 -30.99 64.26
CA MET A 850 -3.81 -31.91 63.14
C MET A 850 -3.49 -33.37 63.51
N GLU A 851 -2.37 -33.63 64.18
CA GLU A 851 -1.99 -34.99 64.60
C GLU A 851 -2.98 -35.57 65.61
N MET A 852 -3.60 -34.73 66.45
CA MET A 852 -4.64 -35.10 67.41
C MET A 852 -6.05 -35.20 66.80
N GLY A 853 -6.24 -34.72 65.57
CA GLY A 853 -7.51 -34.77 64.85
C GLY A 853 -8.56 -33.81 65.39
N LEU A 854 -8.11 -32.67 65.92
CA LEU A 854 -8.99 -31.59 66.41
C LEU A 854 -9.52 -30.70 65.28
N VAL A 855 -8.85 -30.71 64.12
CA VAL A 855 -9.25 -30.01 62.90
C VAL A 855 -10.02 -30.96 61.98
N ASP A 856 -11.11 -30.50 61.37
CA ASP A 856 -11.82 -31.28 60.36
C ASP A 856 -11.17 -31.14 58.97
N ASN A 857 -11.50 -32.05 58.06
CA ASN A 857 -10.88 -32.08 56.73
C ASN A 857 -11.54 -31.11 55.74
N GLU A 858 -12.61 -30.40 56.16
CA GLU A 858 -13.32 -29.40 55.35
C GLU A 858 -12.73 -27.99 55.59
N THR A 859 -12.24 -27.69 56.79
CA THR A 859 -11.53 -26.43 57.11
C THR A 859 -10.14 -26.35 56.47
N LEU A 860 -9.41 -27.46 56.41
CA LEU A 860 -8.06 -27.52 55.79
C LEU A 860 -8.03 -27.28 54.26
N GLU A 861 -9.17 -27.41 53.58
CA GLU A 861 -9.27 -27.16 52.13
C GLU A 861 -9.87 -25.78 51.81
N ALA A 862 -10.40 -25.08 52.81
CA ALA A 862 -10.99 -23.76 52.64
C ALA A 862 -9.90 -22.69 52.72
N TYR A 863 -9.60 -22.06 51.58
CA TYR A 863 -8.73 -20.87 51.48
C TYR A 863 -7.28 -21.04 51.94
N GLY A 864 -6.78 -22.26 52.10
CA GLY A 864 -5.36 -22.54 52.34
C GLY A 864 -4.96 -22.65 53.80
N ALA A 865 -5.90 -22.59 54.74
CA ALA A 865 -5.65 -22.70 56.18
C ALA A 865 -5.02 -24.07 56.56
N ARG A 866 -3.99 -24.03 57.39
CA ARG A 866 -3.14 -25.15 57.82
C ARG A 866 -3.21 -25.36 59.33
N GLY A 867 -4.39 -25.28 59.93
CA GLY A 867 -4.59 -25.59 61.35
C GLY A 867 -5.72 -24.81 61.98
N THR A 868 -5.71 -24.75 63.32
CA THR A 868 -6.53 -23.81 64.12
C THR A 868 -5.80 -22.50 64.41
N MET A 869 -4.49 -22.44 64.15
CA MET A 869 -3.59 -21.30 64.37
C MET A 869 -2.61 -21.29 63.18
N ASP A 870 -3.11 -20.98 61.98
CA ASP A 870 -2.27 -20.85 60.79
C ASP A 870 -1.70 -19.43 60.76
N PRO A 871 -0.38 -19.26 60.92
CA PRO A 871 0.26 -17.94 61.10
C PRO A 871 0.11 -16.98 59.90
N ALA A 872 -0.39 -17.46 58.76
CA ALA A 872 -0.70 -16.61 57.62
C ALA A 872 -2.09 -15.95 57.72
N LEU A 873 -2.94 -16.35 58.67
CA LEU A 873 -4.36 -16.02 58.73
C LEU A 873 -4.78 -15.59 60.14
N PHE A 874 -5.07 -14.30 60.27
CA PHE A 874 -5.59 -13.69 61.50
C PHE A 874 -6.82 -14.39 62.13
N ASP A 875 -7.57 -15.16 61.35
CA ASP A 875 -8.70 -16.02 61.78
C ASP A 875 -8.69 -17.26 60.85
N SER A 876 -8.05 -18.33 61.31
CA SER A 876 -7.78 -19.53 60.50
C SER A 876 -9.01 -20.37 60.21
N ASN A 877 -10.02 -20.31 61.07
CA ASN A 877 -11.22 -21.14 60.97
C ASN A 877 -12.45 -20.36 60.46
N PHE A 878 -12.33 -19.04 60.27
CA PHE A 878 -13.32 -18.09 59.79
C PHE A 878 -14.58 -18.00 60.65
N ASP A 879 -14.47 -18.23 61.96
CA ASP A 879 -15.59 -18.11 62.89
C ASP A 879 -15.80 -16.69 63.43
N GLY A 880 -14.85 -15.79 63.13
CA GLY A 880 -14.86 -14.37 63.49
C GLY A 880 -14.16 -14.05 64.81
N VAL A 881 -13.46 -15.01 65.42
CA VAL A 881 -12.50 -14.83 66.52
C VAL A 881 -11.09 -14.89 65.94
N ASP A 882 -10.18 -14.08 66.46
CA ASP A 882 -8.76 -14.15 66.07
C ASP A 882 -8.08 -15.33 66.77
N ASP A 883 -7.14 -15.98 66.09
CA ASP A 883 -6.51 -17.22 66.56
C ASP A 883 -5.87 -17.02 67.97
N GLY A 884 -5.24 -15.87 68.21
CA GLY A 884 -4.75 -15.45 69.52
C GLY A 884 -5.80 -15.37 70.65
N SER A 885 -7.07 -15.11 70.34
CA SER A 885 -8.17 -15.10 71.34
C SER A 885 -9.03 -16.37 71.33
N GLU A 886 -8.66 -17.40 70.57
CA GLU A 886 -9.33 -18.69 70.58
C GLU A 886 -8.95 -19.54 71.81
N ASP A 887 -9.82 -20.50 72.14
CA ASP A 887 -9.59 -21.56 73.14
C ASP A 887 -10.02 -22.90 72.48
N PRO A 888 -9.12 -23.57 71.74
CA PRO A 888 -9.42 -24.79 71.01
C PRO A 888 -9.70 -26.01 71.90
N ASP A 889 -9.11 -26.08 73.08
CA ASP A 889 -9.17 -27.25 73.97
C ASP A 889 -10.24 -27.13 75.08
N LEU A 890 -10.86 -25.96 75.19
CA LEU A 890 -11.96 -25.60 76.08
C LEU A 890 -11.60 -25.80 77.56
N ASP A 891 -10.36 -25.52 77.91
CA ASP A 891 -9.84 -25.68 79.27
C ASP A 891 -10.07 -24.45 80.16
N GLY A 892 -10.70 -23.42 79.61
CA GLY A 892 -11.13 -22.22 80.30
C GLY A 892 -11.98 -22.47 81.56
N LEU A 893 -12.21 -21.39 82.31
CA LEU A 893 -12.83 -21.48 83.63
C LEU A 893 -14.31 -21.86 83.57
N ASN A 894 -14.74 -22.73 84.49
CA ASN A 894 -16.15 -23.15 84.56
C ASN A 894 -17.11 -22.00 84.96
N ARG A 895 -17.63 -21.30 83.93
CA ARG A 895 -18.70 -20.28 83.90
C ARG A 895 -19.73 -20.40 85.02
N THR A 896 -20.28 -21.59 85.20
CA THR A 896 -21.43 -21.82 86.09
C THR A 896 -21.04 -21.84 87.57
N GLY A 897 -19.79 -22.18 87.84
CA GLY A 897 -19.20 -22.24 89.18
C GLY A 897 -18.93 -20.84 89.72
N LEU A 898 -18.20 -20.03 88.96
CA LEU A 898 -17.77 -18.68 89.37
C LEU A 898 -18.94 -17.68 89.46
N LEU A 899 -19.86 -17.67 88.49
CA LEU A 899 -21.06 -16.83 88.52
C LEU A 899 -21.97 -17.15 89.71
N LYS A 900 -22.16 -18.42 90.06
CA LYS A 900 -22.93 -18.80 91.27
C LYS A 900 -22.21 -18.46 92.56
N LYS A 901 -20.88 -18.41 92.53
CA LYS A 901 -20.03 -18.17 93.70
C LYS A 901 -20.00 -16.68 94.04
N TYR A 902 -19.70 -15.81 93.08
CA TYR A 902 -19.51 -14.36 93.31
C TYR A 902 -20.73 -13.51 92.94
N CYS A 903 -21.57 -13.96 91.99
CA CYS A 903 -22.77 -13.24 91.54
C CYS A 903 -24.04 -14.12 91.58
N PRO A 904 -24.46 -14.63 92.75
CA PRO A 904 -25.55 -15.60 92.86
C PRO A 904 -26.93 -15.08 92.40
N ALA A 905 -27.06 -13.79 92.09
CA ALA A 905 -28.26 -13.17 91.51
C ALA A 905 -28.06 -12.62 90.08
N HIS A 906 -27.01 -13.05 89.37
CA HIS A 906 -26.68 -12.60 88.01
C HIS A 906 -27.85 -12.70 87.03
N ASP A 907 -28.69 -13.72 87.19
CA ASP A 907 -29.87 -14.02 86.36
C ASP A 907 -31.12 -13.18 86.71
N ASN A 908 -31.03 -12.28 87.71
CA ASN A 908 -32.15 -11.48 88.17
C ASN A 908 -32.03 -10.00 87.75
N PRO A 909 -32.76 -9.54 86.72
CA PRO A 909 -32.71 -8.16 86.21
C PRO A 909 -33.32 -7.11 87.15
N GLN A 910 -33.72 -7.50 88.37
CA GLN A 910 -34.16 -6.59 89.43
C GLN A 910 -33.15 -6.50 90.59
N SER A 911 -32.04 -7.23 90.51
CA SER A 911 -30.97 -7.19 91.50
C SER A 911 -30.11 -5.96 91.27
N SER A 912 -30.08 -5.04 92.24
CA SER A 912 -29.17 -3.88 92.23
C SER A 912 -27.74 -4.23 92.65
N ASN A 913 -27.53 -5.43 93.18
CA ASN A 913 -26.28 -5.82 93.84
C ASN A 913 -25.41 -6.73 92.97
N CYS A 914 -25.99 -7.40 91.97
CA CYS A 914 -25.22 -8.25 91.06
C CYS A 914 -26.11 -8.68 89.89
N HIS A 915 -26.28 -7.81 88.90
CA HIS A 915 -26.90 -8.14 87.62
C HIS A 915 -26.01 -7.58 86.53
N ILE A 916 -25.51 -8.48 85.68
CA ILE A 916 -24.70 -8.15 84.53
C ILE A 916 -25.58 -8.49 83.32
N ASP A 917 -25.83 -7.49 82.47
CA ASP A 917 -26.76 -7.65 81.35
C ASP A 917 -25.99 -8.19 80.13
N PRO A 918 -26.22 -9.44 79.71
CA PRO A 918 -25.54 -10.03 78.56
C PRO A 918 -25.85 -9.35 77.23
N ALA A 919 -26.79 -8.39 77.20
CA ALA A 919 -27.06 -7.59 76.01
C ALA A 919 -26.30 -6.26 75.96
N THR A 920 -25.48 -5.95 76.97
CA THR A 920 -24.62 -4.77 77.00
C THR A 920 -23.20 -5.12 76.56
N PRO A 921 -22.45 -4.21 75.91
CA PRO A 921 -21.06 -4.47 75.52
C PRO A 921 -20.17 -4.90 76.70
N ASP A 922 -20.29 -4.21 77.84
CA ASP A 922 -19.57 -4.55 79.07
C ASP A 922 -20.01 -5.91 79.64
N GLY A 923 -21.28 -6.29 79.44
CA GLY A 923 -21.79 -7.59 79.84
C GLY A 923 -21.33 -8.71 78.90
N LEU A 924 -21.28 -8.48 77.60
CA LEU A 924 -20.74 -9.43 76.61
C LEU A 924 -19.26 -9.70 76.88
N MET A 925 -18.44 -8.65 76.98
CA MET A 925 -17.03 -8.78 77.40
C MET A 925 -16.87 -9.53 78.73
N PHE A 926 -17.74 -9.26 79.71
CA PHE A 926 -17.71 -9.96 80.99
C PHE A 926 -18.10 -11.45 80.89
N TYR A 927 -19.00 -11.82 79.97
CA TYR A 927 -19.40 -13.21 79.76
C TYR A 927 -18.41 -13.98 78.88
N ASP A 928 -17.69 -13.29 78.01
CA ASP A 928 -16.72 -13.89 77.07
C ASP A 928 -15.33 -14.11 77.73
N ASN A 929 -14.82 -13.17 78.56
CA ASN A 929 -13.51 -13.27 79.26
C ASN A 929 -13.38 -14.37 80.33
N LEU A 930 -14.40 -15.20 80.56
CA LEU A 930 -14.42 -16.22 81.62
C LEU A 930 -14.68 -17.64 81.08
N GLU A 931 -14.94 -17.78 79.78
CA GLU A 931 -15.16 -19.07 79.10
C GLU A 931 -13.93 -19.55 78.33
N ASN A 932 -12.99 -18.67 77.98
CA ASN A 932 -11.81 -18.98 77.16
C ASN A 932 -10.54 -18.68 77.94
N TYR A 933 -9.68 -19.68 78.15
CA TYR A 933 -8.28 -19.43 78.45
C TYR A 933 -7.58 -19.39 77.09
N THR A 934 -7.24 -18.18 76.65
CA THR A 934 -6.95 -17.96 75.23
C THR A 934 -5.55 -18.42 74.84
N ASN A 935 -5.35 -18.80 73.57
CA ASN A 935 -4.04 -19.18 73.02
C ASN A 935 -2.94 -18.16 73.38
N TYR A 936 -3.23 -16.86 73.35
CA TYR A 936 -2.29 -15.81 73.75
C TYR A 936 -1.93 -15.85 75.24
N GLU A 937 -2.92 -16.05 76.12
CA GLU A 937 -2.68 -16.20 77.56
C GLU A 937 -1.89 -17.48 77.87
N GLU A 938 -2.10 -18.53 77.08
CA GLU A 938 -1.34 -19.76 77.17
C GLU A 938 0.10 -19.60 76.72
N PHE A 939 0.33 -18.85 75.65
CA PHE A 939 1.66 -18.45 75.23
C PHE A 939 2.40 -17.68 76.34
N GLU A 940 1.75 -16.69 76.98
CA GLU A 940 2.37 -15.91 78.07
C GLU A 940 2.72 -16.78 79.30
N ASN A 941 1.87 -17.76 79.63
CA ASN A 941 2.02 -18.61 80.82
C ASN A 941 2.77 -19.93 80.56
N GLY A 942 3.05 -20.26 79.30
CA GLY A 942 3.77 -21.47 78.90
C GLY A 942 2.95 -22.77 79.02
N THR A 943 1.63 -22.68 78.82
CA THR A 943 0.69 -23.82 78.78
C THR A 943 0.41 -24.24 77.33
N ASN A 944 -0.37 -25.30 77.10
CA ASN A 944 -0.54 -25.95 75.81
C ASN A 944 -1.93 -25.72 75.21
N PRO A 945 -2.04 -24.96 74.11
CA PRO A 945 -3.32 -24.51 73.52
C PRO A 945 -4.21 -25.58 72.92
N ILE A 946 -3.68 -26.79 72.79
CA ILE A 946 -4.36 -27.90 72.16
C ILE A 946 -4.67 -29.00 73.19
N THR A 947 -4.11 -28.91 74.40
CA THR A 947 -4.30 -29.93 75.43
C THR A 947 -4.55 -29.31 76.79
N ASN A 948 -5.75 -29.58 77.28
CA ASN A 948 -6.27 -29.11 78.55
C ASN A 948 -5.57 -29.65 79.82
N ASP A 949 -4.33 -30.10 79.80
CA ASP A 949 -3.55 -30.61 80.94
C ASP A 949 -2.08 -30.72 80.50
N THR A 950 -1.39 -29.58 80.49
CA THR A 950 -0.02 -29.44 79.98
C THR A 950 0.98 -30.31 80.75
N ASP A 951 0.83 -30.39 82.08
CA ASP A 951 1.79 -31.06 82.95
C ASP A 951 1.42 -32.53 83.29
N GLY A 952 0.21 -32.95 82.91
CA GLY A 952 -0.29 -34.32 83.01
C GLY A 952 -0.72 -34.72 84.42
N ASP A 953 -0.97 -33.76 85.32
CA ASP A 953 -1.38 -33.98 86.69
C ASP A 953 -2.91 -34.14 86.89
N ALA A 954 -3.66 -34.00 85.80
CA ALA A 954 -5.12 -34.05 85.67
C ALA A 954 -5.87 -32.81 86.17
N TRP A 955 -5.20 -31.67 86.32
CA TRP A 955 -5.85 -30.35 86.34
C TRP A 955 -5.87 -29.75 84.94
N GLU A 956 -6.91 -28.96 84.67
CA GLU A 956 -7.00 -28.19 83.42
C GLU A 956 -6.16 -26.91 83.56
N ASP A 957 -5.44 -26.50 82.52
CA ASP A 957 -4.40 -25.45 82.63
C ASP A 957 -5.04 -24.11 83.01
N GLY A 958 -6.19 -23.76 82.44
CA GLY A 958 -6.99 -22.60 82.84
C GLY A 958 -7.27 -22.55 84.36
N PRO A 959 -7.94 -23.56 84.96
CA PRO A 959 -8.07 -23.69 86.41
C PRO A 959 -6.74 -23.73 87.16
N GLU A 960 -5.71 -24.37 86.62
CA GLU A 960 -4.42 -24.50 87.29
C GLU A 960 -3.77 -23.11 87.48
N VAL A 961 -3.63 -22.34 86.41
CA VAL A 961 -3.13 -20.95 86.46
C VAL A 961 -4.02 -20.07 87.33
N TYR A 962 -5.35 -20.26 87.26
CA TYR A 962 -6.28 -19.48 88.08
C TYR A 962 -6.15 -19.73 89.58
N TYR A 963 -5.90 -20.97 90.02
CA TYR A 963 -5.79 -21.35 91.44
C TYR A 963 -4.37 -21.37 92.00
N GLN A 964 -3.35 -21.22 91.15
CA GLN A 964 -1.99 -21.00 91.60
C GLN A 964 -1.88 -19.67 92.34
N ASP A 965 -0.83 -19.55 93.16
CA ASP A 965 -0.54 -18.41 94.03
C ASP A 965 0.90 -18.00 93.73
N HIS A 966 1.07 -17.23 92.66
CA HIS A 966 2.37 -16.94 92.04
C HIS A 966 3.32 -16.20 92.97
N ASP A 967 2.80 -15.33 93.82
CA ASP A 967 3.60 -14.58 94.79
C ASP A 967 3.54 -15.15 96.22
N SER A 968 2.82 -16.26 96.40
CA SER A 968 2.66 -17.00 97.66
C SER A 968 2.03 -16.18 98.79
N ASP A 969 1.20 -15.21 98.44
CA ASP A 969 0.48 -14.37 99.39
C ASP A 969 -0.79 -15.06 99.93
N GLY A 970 -1.21 -16.18 99.35
CA GLY A 970 -2.37 -16.97 99.75
C GLY A 970 -3.69 -16.52 99.13
N MET A 971 -3.68 -15.53 98.24
CA MET A 971 -4.70 -15.29 97.22
C MET A 971 -4.37 -16.15 95.99
N ALA A 972 -5.36 -16.35 95.13
CA ALA A 972 -5.12 -17.09 93.89
C ALA A 972 -4.91 -16.11 92.75
N THR A 973 -3.92 -16.36 91.91
CA THR A 973 -3.49 -15.53 90.78
C THR A 973 -4.66 -15.16 89.87
N GLY A 974 -5.55 -16.09 89.56
CA GLY A 974 -6.71 -15.79 88.74
C GLY A 974 -7.80 -14.98 89.46
N TRP A 975 -7.89 -15.08 90.80
CA TRP A 975 -8.74 -14.21 91.59
C TRP A 975 -8.20 -12.78 91.66
N GLU A 976 -6.88 -12.64 91.76
CA GLU A 976 -6.18 -11.35 91.72
C GLU A 976 -6.37 -10.69 90.36
N PHE A 977 -6.13 -11.42 89.27
CA PHE A 977 -6.38 -10.97 87.91
C PHE A 977 -7.83 -10.51 87.70
N TYR A 978 -8.82 -11.31 88.11
CA TYR A 978 -10.25 -10.96 87.96
C TYR A 978 -10.63 -9.64 88.66
N PHE A 979 -9.98 -9.33 89.78
CA PHE A 979 -10.22 -8.08 90.51
C PHE A 979 -9.17 -7.01 90.21
N GLU A 980 -8.44 -7.12 89.09
CA GLU A 980 -7.40 -6.17 88.65
C GLU A 980 -6.34 -5.89 89.73
N PHE A 981 -5.95 -6.93 90.46
CA PHE A 981 -4.79 -6.95 91.35
C PHE A 981 -3.58 -7.51 90.60
N ASP A 982 -2.37 -7.22 91.07
CA ASP A 982 -1.14 -7.63 90.40
C ASP A 982 -0.75 -9.01 90.95
N PRO A 983 -0.89 -10.11 90.18
CA PRO A 983 -0.69 -11.47 90.71
C PRO A 983 0.76 -11.78 91.15
N PHE A 984 1.67 -10.81 90.96
CA PHE A 984 3.06 -10.89 91.38
C PHE A 984 3.39 -9.91 92.54
N ASP A 985 2.42 -9.12 93.05
CA ASP A 985 2.61 -8.15 94.15
C ASP A 985 1.81 -8.48 95.42
N SER A 986 2.43 -9.30 96.28
CA SER A 986 1.92 -9.78 97.59
C SER A 986 1.43 -8.73 98.61
N VAL A 987 1.54 -7.44 98.28
CA VAL A 987 1.08 -6.33 99.12
C VAL A 987 -0.42 -6.09 98.98
N ASP A 988 -0.98 -6.31 97.80
CA ASP A 988 -2.40 -6.09 97.49
C ASP A 988 -3.33 -6.89 98.40
N ARG A 989 -2.90 -8.06 98.88
CA ARG A 989 -3.49 -8.88 99.93
C ARG A 989 -4.11 -8.10 101.08
N ASN A 990 -3.35 -7.10 101.52
CA ASN A 990 -3.57 -6.35 102.76
C ASN A 990 -4.30 -5.02 102.51
N VAL A 991 -4.67 -4.75 101.27
CA VAL A 991 -5.41 -3.54 100.88
C VAL A 991 -6.90 -3.78 101.07
N ASP A 992 -7.59 -2.78 101.58
CA ASP A 992 -9.06 -2.69 101.63
C ASP A 992 -9.46 -1.83 100.43
N SER A 993 -9.75 -2.49 99.30
CA SER A 993 -9.82 -1.83 98.00
C SER A 993 -11.13 -1.08 97.78
N ASP A 994 -12.23 -1.54 98.39
CA ASP A 994 -13.54 -0.91 98.30
C ASP A 994 -13.90 -0.02 99.52
N GLY A 995 -13.10 -0.11 100.59
CA GLY A 995 -13.23 0.72 101.79
C GLY A 995 -14.34 0.27 102.73
N ASP A 996 -14.79 -0.97 102.65
CA ASP A 996 -15.83 -1.54 103.50
C ASP A 996 -15.31 -1.94 104.90
N GLY A 997 -13.98 -1.97 105.08
CA GLY A 997 -13.28 -2.34 106.30
C GLY A 997 -12.73 -3.77 106.33
N HIS A 998 -12.80 -4.51 105.24
CA HIS A 998 -12.22 -5.84 105.03
C HIS A 998 -11.05 -5.75 104.03
N VAL A 999 -10.01 -6.56 104.22
CA VAL A 999 -8.87 -6.61 103.28
C VAL A 999 -9.14 -7.62 102.17
N ASN A 1000 -8.54 -7.43 101.00
CA ASN A 1000 -8.70 -8.27 99.82
C ASN A 1000 -8.58 -9.78 100.14
N TYR A 1001 -7.59 -10.20 100.94
CA TYR A 1001 -7.47 -11.62 101.35
C TYR A 1001 -8.65 -12.14 102.17
N CYS A 1002 -9.25 -11.29 103.01
CA CYS A 1002 -10.43 -11.68 103.76
C CYS A 1002 -11.65 -11.85 102.87
N GLU A 1003 -11.72 -11.06 101.81
CA GLU A 1003 -12.77 -11.13 100.82
C GLU A 1003 -12.59 -12.34 99.90
N TYR A 1004 -11.34 -12.61 99.47
CA TYR A 1004 -10.94 -13.85 98.82
C TYR A 1004 -11.36 -15.07 99.64
N LYS A 1005 -10.99 -15.12 100.93
CA LYS A 1005 -11.26 -16.26 101.81
C LYS A 1005 -12.75 -16.51 102.06
N TRP A 1006 -13.55 -15.45 102.12
CA TRP A 1006 -14.99 -15.54 102.41
C TRP A 1006 -15.88 -15.38 101.17
N ASP A 1007 -15.26 -15.39 100.00
CA ASP A 1007 -15.88 -15.28 98.69
C ASP A 1007 -16.77 -14.04 98.53
N THR A 1008 -16.27 -12.87 98.97
CA THR A 1008 -16.91 -11.56 98.78
C THR A 1008 -16.17 -10.72 97.74
N ASN A 1009 -16.86 -9.76 97.11
CA ASN A 1009 -16.31 -8.91 96.06
C ASN A 1009 -15.54 -7.69 96.62
N PRO A 1010 -14.19 -7.65 96.49
CA PRO A 1010 -13.31 -6.59 97.01
C PRO A 1010 -13.35 -5.26 96.27
N ARG A 1011 -14.25 -5.13 95.29
CA ARG A 1011 -14.49 -3.88 94.55
C ARG A 1011 -15.90 -3.32 94.82
N ASP A 1012 -16.76 -4.03 95.54
CA ASP A 1012 -18.12 -3.57 95.87
C ASP A 1012 -18.30 -3.38 97.39
N PRO A 1013 -18.37 -2.13 97.88
CA PRO A 1013 -18.55 -1.83 99.30
C PRO A 1013 -19.85 -2.36 99.93
N ALA A 1014 -20.78 -2.86 99.11
CA ALA A 1014 -22.01 -3.51 99.56
C ALA A 1014 -21.87 -5.04 99.73
N SER A 1015 -20.75 -5.62 99.32
CA SER A 1015 -20.43 -7.04 99.32
C SER A 1015 -19.37 -7.39 100.39
N TYR A 1016 -19.80 -7.49 101.65
CA TYR A 1016 -18.92 -7.78 102.79
C TYR A 1016 -19.23 -9.13 103.45
N PRO A 1017 -18.25 -9.75 104.15
CA PRO A 1017 -18.47 -10.96 104.94
C PRO A 1017 -19.57 -10.81 106.00
N GLY A 1018 -20.50 -11.77 106.08
CA GLY A 1018 -21.68 -11.70 106.96
C GLY A 1018 -21.37 -11.93 108.45
N GLN A 1019 -22.29 -11.51 109.33
CA GLN A 1019 -22.14 -11.67 110.80
C GLN A 1019 -22.03 -13.16 111.20
N GLY A 1020 -20.80 -13.62 111.42
CA GLY A 1020 -20.44 -14.99 111.76
C GLY A 1020 -19.15 -15.48 111.09
N GLN A 1021 -18.71 -14.80 110.04
CA GLN A 1021 -17.44 -15.01 109.34
C GLN A 1021 -16.42 -14.01 109.91
N GLN A 1022 -15.65 -14.41 110.93
CA GLN A 1022 -14.57 -13.57 111.46
C GLN A 1022 -13.30 -13.85 110.66
N CYS A 1023 -12.81 -12.82 109.97
CA CYS A 1023 -11.48 -12.82 109.37
C CYS A 1023 -10.54 -12.02 110.29
N ASP A 1024 -9.70 -12.70 111.06
CA ASP A 1024 -8.68 -12.08 111.91
C ASP A 1024 -7.31 -12.25 111.27
N TRP A 1025 -6.99 -11.38 110.32
CA TRP A 1025 -5.76 -11.41 109.54
C TRP A 1025 -4.49 -11.17 110.37
N TYR A 1026 -4.61 -10.78 111.65
CA TYR A 1026 -3.46 -10.70 112.56
C TYR A 1026 -3.04 -12.06 113.14
N THR A 1027 -3.81 -13.14 112.92
CA THR A 1027 -3.57 -14.44 113.57
C THR A 1027 -3.44 -15.66 112.65
N GLU A 1028 -3.62 -15.50 111.33
CA GLU A 1028 -3.44 -16.57 110.33
C GLU A 1028 -2.38 -16.24 109.31
#